data_AF-A0A5S9P291-F1
#
_entry.id   AF-A0A5S9P291-F1
#
_cell.length_a   1.000
_cell.length_b   1.000
_cell.length_c   1.000
_cell.angle_alpha   90.00
_cell.angle_beta   90.00
_cell.angle_gamma   90.00
#
_symmetry.space_group_name_H-M   'P 1'
#
loop_
_entity.id
_entity.type
_entity.pdbx_description
1 polymer ?
#
loop_
_entity_poly.entity_id
_entity_poly.type
_entity_poly.pdbx_seq_one_letter_code
_entity_poly.pdbx_strand_id
1 'polypeptide(L)'
;MHILTTTSSSLDDLVEPVDLGQMPGEVVVVSFADSDLMGLASALARAQDAGLPSLRLANLRDLRHPMSVDLWIDSVAVHARIVVVRLLGGLDWWRYGVDRLSAEARARGFALAVLPGEDRDDPRLAEASTLPPAELEALLGYFRAGGPANMRALLERLALHAGRTFAPTPPVPVPLAGFHAWEGEGEAAGRAVPVIFYRSMELAGDTAPVDALCTALAAKELTPKPIFVASLKEPTSIAFLKEALAALDPAAIVTLTAFAAADPGEETVLDAAGVPVLQAVVATTRREAWVEGVRGLTSADLAMHVVLPELDGRVLAGAVSFKAPDTAAAAVPGFAGLVNRAECNRIEQVAKRVAALVQLGATERYSRRVTVLMPDYAGAPGRTGWAVGLDVPASVLALMDDLAAAGYRLEDRPADERELVERLAAVPKDDRHARPRAGHPRLDREEGVDGRDKPGHDVGDAALPLADYRDWLATLPPAAIAAVEAAWGAPEDDPDLIDGAFRFRARRFGNVTVALAPDRGSRAERRAQYHDPALPPRHALLAFGLWLQGGADVLVHMGAHGTLEWLPGKHVALTEACFPELVLGALPVAYPFIVSNPGEAAQAKRRIAAVALGHLPPPTVEAGLAFEAAELERLVDEYAQADGLDRRRRERLARLIVEEAERTGLARDAGLATGAEPDEALKQIDAFLCDIKEMRLKDGFHIYGRGVCGEAERDGLLAVLDGRRVAAGPAGAPGRGRTDVMPTGRNLFASDPRALPTPTAMDLGRLAAEEVLRAYAQAHGDWPRALVLDLWGSATLRTGGEEIAQGLALIGARPTWDPATGRVTGIEVLPTAVLGRPRVDVTFRISGLFRDLFPAQIALLDAALRAVARREETADENPLKAAGEEAARIFGTAPGAYGAGLEAGDIEREALGAAYLASASHAYGGAEGEARDAGAAFTARVAAADLLVHGADDPGRDLLEGDADLAFIGGFAAAAEGLGRAPDLVVLDTSDPARPAARPLDQAIARIVRGRVNPRHVGGLLRHGPRGAAEIAETVDRLIGFAEATRAVPGHLIDALHAAYVGDAAVRDFLLRTSPEAARFVAARFEGAREKGLWHPRRNDVAADLALLSGEAAE
;
A
#
# COMPACT_ATOMS: atom_id res chain seq x y z
N MET A 1 10.47 -19.37 44.24
CA MET A 1 10.16 -19.14 42.82
C MET A 1 9.28 -17.89 42.77
N HIS A 2 9.90 -16.70 42.78
CA HIS A 2 9.14 -15.45 42.69
C HIS A 2 8.70 -15.28 41.25
N ILE A 3 7.40 -15.24 41.01
CA ILE A 3 6.83 -14.90 39.70
C ILE A 3 7.28 -13.47 39.41
N LEU A 4 8.13 -13.29 38.40
CA LEU A 4 8.52 -11.97 37.92
C LEU A 4 7.26 -11.31 37.35
N THR A 5 6.84 -10.20 37.96
CA THR A 5 5.63 -9.47 37.60
C THR A 5 5.78 -8.85 36.21
N THR A 6 5.03 -9.37 35.25
CA THR A 6 4.81 -8.75 33.94
C THR A 6 3.59 -7.80 34.01
N THR A 7 3.60 -6.72 33.24
CA THR A 7 2.48 -5.77 33.15
C THR A 7 1.94 -5.74 31.72
N SER A 8 0.63 -5.93 31.57
CA SER A 8 -0.11 -5.79 30.31
C SER A 8 -1.03 -4.57 30.36
N SER A 9 -1.17 -3.86 29.25
CA SER A 9 -2.15 -2.77 29.09
C SER A 9 -3.03 -3.02 27.87
N SER A 10 -4.35 -2.88 28.04
CA SER A 10 -5.32 -2.88 26.93
C SER A 10 -5.37 -1.50 26.28
N LEU A 11 -5.67 -1.46 24.98
CA LEU A 11 -5.89 -0.20 24.25
C LEU A 11 -7.21 0.51 24.66
N ASP A 12 -8.13 -0.19 25.33
CA ASP A 12 -9.50 0.29 25.63
C ASP A 12 -9.69 1.01 26.98
N ASP A 13 -8.70 1.03 27.88
CA ASP A 13 -8.86 1.43 29.30
C ASP A 13 -8.94 2.96 29.56
N LEU A 14 -9.30 3.79 28.57
CA LEU A 14 -9.20 5.27 28.61
C LEU A 14 -10.53 6.05 28.45
N VAL A 15 -11.67 5.55 28.95
CA VAL A 15 -12.99 6.19 28.70
C VAL A 15 -13.34 7.28 29.74
N GLU A 16 -13.53 8.52 29.28
CA GLU A 16 -13.95 9.67 30.09
C GLU A 16 -15.48 9.73 30.36
N PRO A 17 -15.94 10.34 31.47
CA PRO A 17 -17.36 10.55 31.76
C PRO A 17 -18.00 11.62 30.85
N VAL A 18 -19.22 11.36 30.37
CA VAL A 18 -20.01 12.24 29.50
C VAL A 18 -21.36 12.58 30.12
N ASP A 19 -21.83 13.83 30.00
CA ASP A 19 -23.22 14.24 30.24
C ASP A 19 -23.94 14.42 28.90
N LEU A 20 -25.07 13.74 28.71
CA LEU A 20 -25.82 13.76 27.45
C LEU A 20 -26.69 15.03 27.28
N GLY A 21 -26.98 15.77 28.36
CA GLY A 21 -27.80 16.99 28.30
C GLY A 21 -29.21 16.80 27.72
N GLN A 22 -29.77 15.58 27.80
CA GLN A 22 -31.08 15.24 27.26
C GLN A 22 -32.22 15.75 28.16
N MET A 23 -33.29 16.25 27.55
CA MET A 23 -34.52 16.59 28.28
C MET A 23 -35.37 15.32 28.51
N PRO A 24 -36.23 15.26 29.56
CA PRO A 24 -37.18 14.17 29.77
C PRO A 24 -38.09 13.90 28.57
N GLY A 25 -38.53 12.65 28.39
CA GLY A 25 -39.55 12.22 27.42
C GLY A 25 -40.40 11.06 27.95
N GLU A 26 -41.58 10.85 27.36
CA GLU A 26 -42.54 9.82 27.78
C GLU A 26 -42.07 8.39 27.43
N VAL A 27 -41.36 8.22 26.33
CA VAL A 27 -40.76 6.95 25.88
C VAL A 27 -39.26 7.13 25.76
N VAL A 28 -38.49 6.23 26.36
CA VAL A 28 -37.03 6.22 26.31
C VAL A 28 -36.56 4.88 25.75
N VAL A 29 -35.70 4.90 24.74
CA VAL A 29 -35.04 3.68 24.22
C VAL A 29 -33.54 3.87 24.22
N VAL A 30 -32.82 2.89 24.76
CA VAL A 30 -31.36 2.89 24.84
C VAL A 30 -30.83 1.59 24.23
N SER A 31 -29.86 1.69 23.32
CA SER A 31 -29.29 0.51 22.64
C SER A 31 -27.80 0.76 22.32
N PHE A 32 -27.02 -0.30 22.19
CA PHE A 32 -25.70 -0.25 21.56
C PHE A 32 -25.78 -0.19 20.03
N ALA A 33 -26.89 -0.68 19.45
CA ALA A 33 -27.08 -0.76 18.01
C ALA A 33 -27.67 0.54 17.46
N ASP A 34 -26.87 1.28 16.69
CA ASP A 34 -27.31 2.50 16.01
C ASP A 34 -28.48 2.22 15.05
N SER A 35 -28.60 1.00 14.49
CA SER A 35 -29.73 0.60 13.64
C SER A 35 -31.07 0.62 14.36
N ASP A 36 -31.11 0.25 15.64
CA ASP A 36 -32.34 0.26 16.44
C ASP A 36 -32.80 1.71 16.66
N LEU A 37 -31.85 2.56 17.08
CA LEU A 37 -32.12 3.96 17.39
C LEU A 37 -32.48 4.75 16.13
N MET A 38 -31.78 4.51 15.02
CA MET A 38 -32.08 5.16 13.73
C MET A 38 -33.40 4.70 13.13
N GLY A 39 -33.71 3.41 13.23
CA GLY A 39 -35.00 2.88 12.81
C GLY A 39 -36.17 3.60 13.52
N LEU A 40 -36.06 3.79 14.84
CA LEU A 40 -37.06 4.50 15.64
C LEU A 40 -37.14 6.00 15.32
N ALA A 41 -35.98 6.67 15.21
CA ALA A 41 -35.95 8.10 14.87
C ALA A 41 -36.58 8.38 13.50
N SER A 42 -36.24 7.55 12.50
CA SER A 42 -36.77 7.66 11.14
C SER A 42 -38.27 7.35 11.09
N ALA A 43 -38.73 6.34 11.85
CA ALA A 43 -40.15 6.03 11.96
C ALA A 43 -40.95 7.18 12.59
N LEU A 44 -40.40 7.84 13.62
CA LEU A 44 -41.02 9.01 14.23
C LEU A 44 -41.09 10.20 13.26
N ALA A 45 -40.01 10.49 12.54
CA ALA A 45 -39.96 11.58 11.57
C ALA A 45 -40.99 11.41 10.43
N ARG A 46 -41.17 10.17 9.97
CA ARG A 46 -42.16 9.82 8.92
C ARG A 46 -43.61 9.83 9.41
N ALA A 47 -43.84 9.74 10.71
CA ALA A 47 -45.18 9.67 11.29
C ALA A 47 -45.91 11.02 11.36
N GLN A 48 -45.25 12.14 11.04
CA GLN A 48 -45.82 13.50 10.86
C GLN A 48 -47.11 13.78 11.66
N ASP A 49 -46.99 13.85 12.99
CA ASP A 49 -48.04 14.19 13.96
C ASP A 49 -49.16 13.15 14.19
N ALA A 50 -48.84 11.85 14.06
CA ALA A 50 -49.75 10.71 14.33
C ALA A 50 -50.16 10.51 15.82
N GLY A 51 -49.98 11.50 16.71
CA GLY A 51 -50.32 11.35 18.14
C GLY A 51 -49.37 10.45 18.95
N LEU A 52 -48.16 10.22 18.45
CA LEU A 52 -47.10 9.48 19.14
C LEU A 52 -46.58 10.27 20.37
N PRO A 53 -46.16 9.58 21.46
CA PRO A 53 -45.60 10.23 22.65
C PRO A 53 -44.21 10.81 22.38
N SER A 54 -43.75 11.67 23.30
CA SER A 54 -42.37 12.19 23.22
C SER A 54 -41.33 11.08 23.39
N LEU A 55 -40.38 10.98 22.45
CA LEU A 55 -39.33 9.95 22.40
C LEU A 55 -37.96 10.52 22.78
N ARG A 56 -37.16 9.76 23.54
CA ARG A 56 -35.72 9.96 23.71
C ARG A 56 -34.96 8.70 23.35
N LEU A 57 -33.83 8.90 22.67
CA LEU A 57 -32.94 7.84 22.22
C LEU A 57 -31.54 8.13 22.76
N ALA A 58 -30.86 7.12 23.29
CA ALA A 58 -29.48 7.24 23.75
C ALA A 58 -28.67 6.00 23.35
N ASN A 59 -27.40 6.20 23.01
CA ASN A 59 -26.50 5.08 22.75
C ASN A 59 -25.83 4.65 24.05
N LEU A 60 -25.85 3.35 24.35
CA LEU A 60 -25.24 2.81 25.57
C LEU A 60 -23.71 3.05 25.65
N ARG A 61 -23.03 3.29 24.51
CA ARG A 61 -21.59 3.61 24.47
C ARG A 61 -21.25 4.91 25.19
N ASP A 62 -22.18 5.85 25.22
CA ASP A 62 -22.04 7.15 25.87
C ASP A 62 -22.42 7.07 27.37
N LEU A 63 -22.92 5.91 27.81
CA LEU A 63 -23.31 5.61 29.19
C LEU A 63 -22.44 4.49 29.80
N ARG A 64 -21.17 4.38 29.40
CA ARG A 64 -20.24 3.36 29.96
C ARG A 64 -19.72 3.72 31.35
N HIS A 65 -19.55 5.01 31.63
CA HIS A 65 -19.05 5.47 32.92
C HIS A 65 -20.19 5.55 33.95
N PRO A 66 -20.04 5.01 35.18
CA PRO A 66 -21.11 5.01 36.20
C PRO A 66 -21.73 6.39 36.47
N MET A 67 -20.90 7.44 36.51
CA MET A 67 -21.39 8.82 36.68
C MET A 67 -22.31 9.28 35.55
N SER A 68 -22.01 8.92 34.29
CA SER A 68 -22.86 9.22 33.14
C SER A 68 -24.22 8.52 33.24
N VAL A 69 -24.20 7.26 33.71
CA VAL A 69 -25.41 6.47 33.95
C VAL A 69 -26.31 7.13 34.99
N ASP A 70 -25.77 7.50 36.16
CA ASP A 70 -26.57 8.08 37.24
C ASP A 70 -27.17 9.44 36.84
N LEU A 71 -26.37 10.32 36.24
CA LEU A 71 -26.83 11.63 35.75
C LEU A 71 -27.98 11.47 34.75
N TRP A 72 -27.86 10.52 33.82
CA TRP A 72 -28.90 10.26 32.81
C TRP A 72 -30.16 9.62 33.40
N ILE A 73 -30.04 8.71 34.37
CA ILE A 73 -31.20 8.10 35.03
C ILE A 73 -32.00 9.18 35.77
N ASP A 74 -31.33 10.01 36.55
CA ASP A 74 -31.96 11.05 37.38
C ASP A 74 -32.63 12.15 36.55
N SER A 75 -32.01 12.53 35.43
CA SER A 75 -32.50 13.63 34.58
C SER A 75 -33.49 13.20 33.51
N VAL A 76 -33.48 11.93 33.07
CA VAL A 76 -34.29 11.46 31.93
C VAL A 76 -35.13 10.24 32.29
N ALA A 77 -34.51 9.14 32.70
CA ALA A 77 -35.16 7.84 32.74
C ALA A 77 -36.33 7.79 33.75
N VAL A 78 -36.16 8.37 34.93
CA VAL A 78 -37.19 8.38 35.99
C VAL A 78 -38.46 9.16 35.63
N HIS A 79 -38.42 9.97 34.58
CA HIS A 79 -39.54 10.76 34.09
C HIS A 79 -40.32 10.07 32.95
N ALA A 80 -39.81 8.95 32.43
CA ALA A 80 -40.44 8.20 31.35
C ALA A 80 -41.65 7.40 31.84
N ARG A 81 -42.58 7.12 30.91
CA ARG A 81 -43.64 6.12 31.11
C ARG A 81 -43.13 4.72 30.84
N ILE A 82 -42.25 4.60 29.85
CA ILE A 82 -41.56 3.35 29.50
C ILE A 82 -40.10 3.62 29.13
N VAL A 83 -39.20 2.77 29.65
CA VAL A 83 -37.79 2.69 29.27
C VAL A 83 -37.54 1.32 28.65
N VAL A 84 -36.96 1.29 27.45
CA VAL A 84 -36.52 0.08 26.76
C VAL A 84 -35.00 0.08 26.67
N VAL A 85 -34.35 -0.94 27.20
CA VAL A 85 -32.91 -1.15 27.13
C VAL A 85 -32.65 -2.36 26.24
N ARG A 86 -31.92 -2.18 25.14
CA ARG A 86 -31.46 -3.27 24.29
C ARG A 86 -29.97 -3.52 24.51
N LEU A 87 -29.63 -4.70 25.04
CA LEU A 87 -28.30 -4.98 25.56
C LEU A 87 -27.60 -6.10 24.78
N LEU A 88 -26.49 -5.76 24.13
CA LEU A 88 -25.57 -6.72 23.50
C LEU A 88 -24.57 -7.23 24.55
N GLY A 89 -24.30 -8.55 24.58
CA GLY A 89 -23.34 -9.15 25.53
C GLY A 89 -23.93 -9.56 26.88
N GLY A 90 -25.25 -9.49 27.04
CA GLY A 90 -25.96 -9.87 28.26
C GLY A 90 -25.77 -8.89 29.43
N LEU A 91 -26.30 -9.25 30.61
CA LEU A 91 -26.36 -8.37 31.79
C LEU A 91 -24.99 -7.79 32.18
N ASP A 92 -23.92 -8.57 32.04
CA ASP A 92 -22.59 -8.24 32.56
C ASP A 92 -21.94 -7.05 31.82
N TRP A 93 -22.40 -6.74 30.60
CA TRP A 93 -21.86 -5.64 29.79
C TRP A 93 -22.27 -4.25 30.29
N TRP A 94 -23.46 -4.13 30.89
CA TRP A 94 -23.96 -2.85 31.42
C TRP A 94 -24.71 -3.03 32.74
N ARG A 95 -24.15 -3.91 33.59
CA ARG A 95 -24.80 -4.36 34.83
C ARG A 95 -25.20 -3.21 35.75
N TYR A 96 -24.29 -2.25 35.95
CA TYR A 96 -24.54 -1.09 36.80
C TYR A 96 -25.80 -0.33 36.37
N GLY A 97 -25.93 -0.02 35.07
CA GLY A 97 -27.09 0.70 34.55
C GLY A 97 -28.38 -0.10 34.62
N VAL A 98 -28.33 -1.41 34.35
CA VAL A 98 -29.50 -2.29 34.50
C VAL A 98 -29.97 -2.35 35.94
N ASP A 99 -29.07 -2.58 36.90
CA ASP A 99 -29.40 -2.69 38.33
C ASP A 99 -30.03 -1.37 38.85
N ARG A 100 -29.44 -0.22 38.49
CA ARG A 100 -29.97 1.11 38.86
C ARG A 100 -31.35 1.39 38.26
N LEU A 101 -31.53 1.17 36.95
CA LEU A 101 -32.83 1.35 36.27
C LEU A 101 -33.91 0.43 36.84
N SER A 102 -33.56 -0.83 37.10
CA SER A 102 -34.47 -1.84 37.63
C SER A 102 -34.96 -1.50 39.04
N ALA A 103 -34.10 -0.91 39.88
CA ALA A 103 -34.47 -0.41 41.20
C ALA A 103 -35.41 0.82 41.11
N GLU A 104 -35.05 1.82 40.31
CA GLU A 104 -35.86 3.05 40.16
C GLU A 104 -37.22 2.78 39.50
N ALA A 105 -37.29 1.88 38.52
CA ALA A 105 -38.54 1.48 37.86
C ALA A 105 -39.54 0.90 38.85
N ARG A 106 -39.08 0.03 39.77
CA ARG A 106 -39.93 -0.56 40.81
C ARG A 106 -40.32 0.45 41.89
N ALA A 107 -39.41 1.34 42.27
CA ALA A 107 -39.67 2.36 43.28
C ALA A 107 -40.67 3.42 42.81
N ARG A 108 -40.60 3.83 41.53
CA ARG A 108 -41.37 4.95 40.98
C ARG A 108 -42.53 4.54 40.05
N GLY A 109 -42.57 3.26 39.65
CA GLY A 109 -43.70 2.68 38.92
C GLY A 109 -43.74 2.98 37.42
N PHE A 110 -42.61 3.19 36.75
CA PHE A 110 -42.55 3.25 35.28
C PHE A 110 -42.25 1.88 34.66
N ALA A 111 -42.67 1.67 33.41
CA ALA A 111 -42.45 0.42 32.70
C ALA A 111 -40.98 0.30 32.25
N LEU A 112 -40.39 -0.89 32.42
CA LEU A 112 -39.02 -1.19 32.03
C LEU A 112 -39.00 -2.51 31.25
N ALA A 113 -38.47 -2.46 30.03
CA ALA A 113 -38.10 -3.63 29.24
C ALA A 113 -36.58 -3.67 29.07
N VAL A 114 -35.93 -4.71 29.59
CA VAL A 114 -34.52 -5.01 29.32
C VAL A 114 -34.49 -6.22 28.41
N LEU A 115 -34.10 -6.00 27.15
CA LEU A 115 -34.20 -6.95 26.06
C LEU A 115 -32.80 -7.36 25.58
N PRO A 116 -32.60 -8.63 25.19
CA PRO A 116 -31.35 -9.05 24.54
C PRO A 116 -31.21 -8.37 23.17
N GLY A 117 -29.99 -7.93 22.87
CA GLY A 117 -29.61 -7.39 21.56
C GLY A 117 -29.14 -8.46 20.57
N GLU A 118 -28.78 -9.65 21.06
CA GLU A 118 -28.29 -10.79 20.29
C GLU A 118 -29.33 -11.93 20.24
N ASP A 119 -29.13 -12.92 19.37
CA ASP A 119 -30.02 -14.09 19.24
C ASP A 119 -29.86 -15.12 20.39
N ARG A 120 -29.14 -14.74 21.44
CA ARG A 120 -28.97 -15.52 22.66
C ARG A 120 -29.77 -14.88 23.79
N ASP A 121 -30.66 -15.66 24.40
CA ASP A 121 -31.46 -15.19 25.52
C ASP A 121 -30.65 -15.17 26.82
N ASP A 122 -30.78 -14.09 27.60
CA ASP A 122 -30.27 -13.97 28.97
C ASP A 122 -31.47 -13.77 29.92
N PRO A 123 -31.89 -14.81 30.67
CA PRO A 123 -33.09 -14.74 31.51
C PRO A 123 -32.99 -13.68 32.61
N ARG A 124 -31.76 -13.29 33.00
CA ARG A 124 -31.52 -12.23 34.00
C ARG A 124 -32.03 -10.86 33.52
N LEU A 125 -32.08 -10.63 32.20
CA LEU A 125 -32.63 -9.38 31.63
C LEU A 125 -34.15 -9.31 31.80
N ALA A 126 -34.85 -10.44 31.61
CA ALA A 126 -36.28 -10.53 31.87
C ALA A 126 -36.58 -10.33 33.37
N GLU A 127 -35.77 -10.89 34.27
CA GLU A 127 -35.88 -10.67 35.72
C GLU A 127 -35.68 -9.20 36.12
N ALA A 128 -34.79 -8.48 35.43
CA ALA A 128 -34.56 -7.06 35.65
C ALA A 128 -35.69 -6.16 35.12
N SER A 129 -36.55 -6.66 34.23
CA SER A 129 -37.67 -5.92 33.64
C SER A 129 -38.86 -5.79 34.59
N THR A 130 -39.74 -4.81 34.35
CA THR A 130 -41.04 -4.67 35.06
C THR A 130 -42.24 -5.06 34.20
N LEU A 131 -42.04 -5.23 32.89
CA LEU A 131 -43.07 -5.71 31.96
C LEU A 131 -43.21 -7.24 31.95
N PRO A 132 -44.40 -7.79 31.67
CA PRO A 132 -44.62 -9.23 31.62
C PRO A 132 -43.88 -9.89 30.44
N PRO A 133 -43.47 -11.17 30.55
CA PRO A 133 -42.70 -11.85 29.52
C PRO A 133 -43.31 -11.80 28.11
N ALA A 134 -44.63 -11.92 27.98
CA ALA A 134 -45.31 -11.84 26.69
C ALA A 134 -45.16 -10.46 26.00
N GLU A 135 -45.07 -9.38 26.78
CA GLU A 135 -44.82 -8.04 26.24
C GLU A 135 -43.35 -7.86 25.87
N LEU A 136 -42.43 -8.38 26.68
CA LEU A 136 -40.99 -8.38 26.37
C LEU A 136 -40.71 -9.11 25.05
N GLU A 137 -41.28 -10.30 24.86
CA GLU A 137 -41.17 -11.08 23.62
C GLU A 137 -41.75 -10.32 22.42
N ALA A 138 -42.88 -9.64 22.60
CA ALA A 138 -43.48 -8.89 21.52
C ALA A 138 -42.63 -7.66 21.12
N LEU A 139 -42.11 -6.90 22.09
CA LEU A 139 -41.20 -5.78 21.83
C LEU A 139 -39.91 -6.26 21.17
N LEU A 140 -39.33 -7.35 21.69
CA LEU A 140 -38.14 -7.99 21.12
C LEU A 140 -38.39 -8.47 19.69
N GLY A 141 -39.59 -8.99 19.40
CA GLY A 141 -40.00 -9.44 18.07
C GLY A 141 -39.90 -8.36 17.01
N TYR A 142 -40.24 -7.09 17.30
CA TYR A 142 -40.06 -5.99 16.35
C TYR A 142 -38.59 -5.68 16.08
N PHE A 143 -37.75 -5.69 17.11
CA PHE A 143 -36.31 -5.47 16.92
C PHE A 143 -35.65 -6.63 16.17
N ARG A 144 -36.04 -7.89 16.45
CA ARG A 144 -35.56 -9.07 15.71
C ARG A 144 -36.00 -9.04 14.25
N ALA A 145 -37.24 -8.64 13.99
CA ALA A 145 -37.76 -8.51 12.64
C ALA A 145 -37.10 -7.36 11.86
N GLY A 146 -36.85 -6.22 12.53
CA GLY A 146 -36.23 -5.02 11.96
C GLY A 146 -37.05 -4.39 10.82
N GLY A 147 -36.58 -3.31 10.21
CA GLY A 147 -37.23 -2.69 9.05
C GLY A 147 -38.17 -1.52 9.40
N PRO A 148 -38.37 -0.56 8.48
CA PRO A 148 -39.14 0.67 8.75
C PRO A 148 -40.58 0.42 9.23
N ALA A 149 -41.26 -0.58 8.67
CA ALA A 149 -42.64 -0.93 9.06
C ALA A 149 -42.72 -1.48 10.49
N ASN A 150 -41.78 -2.35 10.88
CA ASN A 150 -41.73 -2.90 12.23
C ASN A 150 -41.31 -1.86 13.27
N MET A 151 -40.39 -0.94 12.92
CA MET A 151 -40.00 0.16 13.81
C MET A 151 -41.16 1.13 14.06
N ARG A 152 -41.98 1.40 13.04
CA ARG A 152 -43.24 2.15 13.23
C ARG A 152 -44.22 1.41 14.12
N ALA A 153 -44.47 0.13 13.85
CA ALA A 153 -45.39 -0.68 14.68
C ALA A 153 -44.89 -0.80 16.14
N LEU A 154 -43.58 -0.82 16.34
CA LEU A 154 -42.96 -0.75 17.67
C LEU A 154 -43.25 0.59 18.36
N LEU A 155 -43.09 1.73 17.68
CA LEU A 155 -43.46 3.03 18.26
C LEU A 155 -44.94 3.09 18.64
N GLU A 156 -45.83 2.59 17.79
CA GLU A 156 -47.27 2.50 18.05
C GLU A 156 -47.57 1.61 19.26
N ARG A 157 -46.83 0.50 19.45
CA ARG A 157 -46.95 -0.38 20.62
C ARG A 157 -46.39 0.26 21.89
N LEU A 158 -45.23 0.92 21.83
CA LEU A 158 -44.65 1.67 22.95
C LEU A 158 -45.57 2.82 23.38
N ALA A 159 -46.30 3.43 22.45
CA ALA A 159 -47.26 4.48 22.73
C ALA A 159 -48.44 4.01 23.61
N LEU A 160 -48.77 2.72 23.61
CA LEU A 160 -49.79 2.15 24.52
C LEU A 160 -49.38 2.32 25.99
N HIS A 161 -48.09 2.15 26.30
CA HIS A 161 -47.54 2.34 27.65
C HIS A 161 -47.50 3.83 28.06
N ALA A 162 -47.53 4.74 27.08
CA ALA A 162 -47.72 6.17 27.30
C ALA A 162 -49.21 6.61 27.31
N GLY A 163 -50.15 5.66 27.30
CA GLY A 163 -51.59 5.94 27.36
C GLY A 163 -52.22 6.39 26.04
N ARG A 164 -51.56 6.15 24.90
CA ARG A 164 -52.13 6.37 23.56
C ARG A 164 -52.88 5.12 23.07
N THR A 165 -53.76 5.28 22.08
CA THR A 165 -54.55 4.17 21.52
C THR A 165 -54.11 3.88 20.08
N PHE A 166 -53.50 2.72 19.87
CA PHE A 166 -53.11 2.20 18.56
C PHE A 166 -53.50 0.72 18.44
N ALA A 167 -53.70 0.24 17.22
CA ALA A 167 -53.92 -1.19 16.97
C ALA A 167 -52.56 -1.90 16.77
N PRO A 168 -52.14 -2.82 17.66
CA PRO A 168 -50.84 -3.46 17.55
C PRO A 168 -50.80 -4.37 16.32
N THR A 169 -49.89 -4.07 15.38
CA THR A 169 -49.61 -4.91 14.20
C THR A 169 -48.48 -5.88 14.55
N PRO A 170 -48.61 -7.22 14.38
CA PRO A 170 -47.54 -8.16 14.72
C PRO A 170 -46.28 -7.93 13.87
N PRO A 171 -45.07 -8.24 14.40
CA PRO A 171 -43.83 -8.07 13.66
C PRO A 171 -43.76 -9.00 12.43
N VAL A 172 -43.33 -8.47 11.29
CA VAL A 172 -43.17 -9.23 10.04
C VAL A 172 -41.68 -9.44 9.74
N PRO A 173 -41.18 -10.68 9.71
CA PRO A 173 -39.75 -10.92 9.51
C PRO A 173 -39.29 -10.56 8.10
N VAL A 174 -38.19 -9.82 8.00
CA VAL A 174 -37.49 -9.61 6.73
C VAL A 174 -36.61 -10.84 6.43
N PRO A 175 -36.65 -11.44 5.22
CA PRO A 175 -35.79 -12.58 4.86
C PRO A 175 -34.30 -12.34 5.10
N LEU A 176 -33.48 -13.40 5.18
CA LEU A 176 -32.03 -13.27 5.32
C LEU A 176 -31.35 -12.73 4.06
N ALA A 177 -31.93 -12.99 2.89
CA ALA A 177 -31.53 -12.42 1.62
C ALA A 177 -32.75 -12.21 0.71
N GLY A 178 -32.65 -11.26 -0.21
CA GLY A 178 -33.73 -10.93 -1.13
C GLY A 178 -33.40 -9.76 -2.05
N PHE A 179 -34.29 -9.50 -3.01
CA PHE A 179 -34.20 -8.30 -3.86
C PHE A 179 -34.75 -7.09 -3.12
N HIS A 180 -34.06 -5.97 -3.27
CA HIS A 180 -34.53 -4.66 -2.82
C HIS A 180 -35.31 -3.97 -3.94
N ALA A 181 -36.44 -3.36 -3.60
CA ALA A 181 -37.24 -2.61 -4.56
C ALA A 181 -36.75 -1.17 -4.62
N TRP A 182 -36.50 -0.65 -5.82
CA TRP A 182 -35.99 0.71 -6.03
C TRP A 182 -36.72 1.38 -7.22
N GLU A 183 -36.73 2.71 -7.24
CA GLU A 183 -37.40 3.49 -8.28
C GLU A 183 -36.62 3.45 -9.60
N GLY A 184 -37.19 2.84 -10.64
CA GLY A 184 -36.57 2.75 -11.98
C GLY A 184 -36.36 1.33 -12.51
N GLU A 185 -36.74 0.30 -11.75
CA GLU A 185 -36.54 -1.11 -12.14
C GLU A 185 -37.14 -1.50 -13.50
N GLY A 186 -38.22 -0.82 -13.94
CA GLY A 186 -38.91 -1.11 -15.20
C GLY A 186 -38.36 -0.42 -16.45
N GLU A 187 -37.43 0.54 -16.30
CA GLU A 187 -36.93 1.38 -17.41
C GLU A 187 -35.54 0.98 -17.91
N ALA A 188 -34.83 0.11 -17.19
CA ALA A 188 -33.46 -0.26 -17.48
C ALA A 188 -33.35 -1.34 -18.58
N ALA A 189 -32.93 -0.93 -19.79
CA ALA A 189 -32.60 -1.81 -20.91
C ALA A 189 -31.07 -2.00 -21.01
N GLY A 190 -30.53 -3.07 -20.43
CA GLY A 190 -29.09 -3.30 -20.36
C GLY A 190 -28.69 -4.67 -19.83
N ARG A 191 -27.38 -4.90 -19.65
CA ARG A 191 -26.88 -6.12 -18.98
C ARG A 191 -27.08 -6.01 -17.47
N ALA A 192 -27.41 -7.12 -16.81
CA ALA A 192 -27.67 -7.13 -15.38
C ALA A 192 -26.40 -6.86 -14.56
N VAL A 193 -26.54 -6.04 -13.52
CA VAL A 193 -25.48 -5.73 -12.53
C VAL A 193 -26.04 -5.89 -11.12
N PRO A 194 -25.78 -7.03 -10.45
CA PRO A 194 -26.13 -7.23 -9.06
C PRO A 194 -25.43 -6.21 -8.15
N VAL A 195 -26.20 -5.54 -7.29
CA VAL A 195 -25.70 -4.60 -6.27
C VAL A 195 -25.92 -5.25 -4.89
N ILE A 196 -24.91 -5.94 -4.38
CA ILE A 196 -25.02 -6.76 -3.17
C ILE A 196 -24.69 -5.91 -1.94
N PHE A 197 -25.60 -5.81 -0.97
CA PHE A 197 -25.42 -5.01 0.24
C PHE A 197 -25.90 -5.73 1.50
N TYR A 198 -25.58 -5.20 2.68
CA TYR A 198 -25.95 -5.85 3.93
C TYR A 198 -27.45 -5.69 4.24
N ARG A 199 -28.07 -6.79 4.69
CA ARG A 199 -29.43 -6.81 5.25
C ARG A 199 -29.60 -5.82 6.39
N SER A 200 -28.55 -5.56 7.19
CA SER A 200 -28.64 -4.55 8.25
C SER A 200 -28.98 -3.15 7.73
N MET A 201 -28.58 -2.79 6.50
CA MET A 201 -28.96 -1.54 5.85
C MET A 201 -30.45 -1.54 5.47
N GLU A 202 -30.95 -2.66 4.95
CA GLU A 202 -32.38 -2.88 4.64
C GLU A 202 -33.24 -2.72 5.91
N LEU A 203 -32.84 -3.38 7.00
CA LEU A 203 -33.54 -3.29 8.28
C LEU A 203 -33.53 -1.88 8.86
N ALA A 204 -32.44 -1.13 8.66
CA ALA A 204 -32.32 0.24 9.13
C ALA A 204 -33.05 1.24 8.22
N GLY A 205 -33.44 0.84 7.00
CA GLY A 205 -33.89 1.75 5.95
C GLY A 205 -32.78 2.73 5.51
N ASP A 206 -31.52 2.35 5.67
CA ASP A 206 -30.32 3.13 5.33
C ASP A 206 -29.83 2.75 3.92
N THR A 207 -30.76 2.71 2.95
CA THR A 207 -30.56 2.22 1.57
C THR A 207 -30.29 3.34 0.56
N ALA A 208 -30.33 4.61 0.97
CA ALA A 208 -30.17 5.74 0.05
C ALA A 208 -28.90 5.66 -0.84
N PRO A 209 -27.72 5.20 -0.37
CA PRO A 209 -26.57 4.96 -1.23
C PRO A 209 -26.77 3.86 -2.28
N VAL A 210 -27.54 2.81 -1.94
CA VAL A 210 -27.89 1.70 -2.84
C VAL A 210 -28.78 2.22 -3.97
N ASP A 211 -29.83 2.96 -3.61
CA ASP A 211 -30.80 3.52 -4.56
C ASP A 211 -30.10 4.50 -5.52
N ALA A 212 -29.28 5.41 -5.00
CA ALA A 212 -28.52 6.35 -5.81
C ALA A 212 -27.53 5.65 -6.76
N LEU A 213 -26.89 4.56 -6.33
CA LEU A 213 -26.03 3.76 -7.19
C LEU A 213 -26.82 3.05 -8.29
N CYS A 214 -28.01 2.50 -7.98
CA CYS A 214 -28.87 1.90 -8.99
C CYS A 214 -29.27 2.93 -10.05
N THR A 215 -29.70 4.12 -9.65
CA THR A 215 -30.01 5.22 -10.58
C THR A 215 -28.81 5.59 -11.46
N ALA A 216 -27.61 5.68 -10.88
CA ALA A 216 -26.40 6.01 -11.64
C ALA A 216 -25.99 4.90 -12.63
N LEU A 217 -26.17 3.62 -12.27
CA LEU A 217 -25.95 2.49 -13.17
C LEU A 217 -26.97 2.46 -14.30
N ALA A 218 -28.25 2.70 -14.02
CA ALA A 218 -29.30 2.79 -15.02
C ALA A 218 -29.03 3.93 -16.03
N ALA A 219 -28.52 5.08 -15.56
CA ALA A 219 -28.08 6.17 -16.43
C ALA A 219 -26.86 5.83 -17.32
N LYS A 220 -26.21 4.68 -17.12
CA LYS A 220 -25.17 4.11 -17.98
C LYS A 220 -25.67 2.94 -18.82
N GLU A 221 -27.00 2.81 -19.00
CA GLU A 221 -27.62 1.74 -19.79
C GLU A 221 -27.32 0.34 -19.24
N LEU A 222 -27.18 0.22 -17.92
CA LEU A 222 -27.06 -1.04 -17.20
C LEU A 222 -28.34 -1.34 -16.43
N THR A 223 -28.61 -2.62 -16.14
CA THR A 223 -29.78 -3.04 -15.37
C THR A 223 -29.36 -3.42 -13.96
N PRO A 224 -29.38 -2.50 -12.99
CA PRO A 224 -28.99 -2.80 -11.61
C PRO A 224 -30.02 -3.72 -10.94
N LYS A 225 -29.52 -4.68 -10.14
CA LYS A 225 -30.33 -5.64 -9.38
C LYS A 225 -29.87 -5.64 -7.92
N PRO A 226 -30.41 -4.76 -7.06
CA PRO A 226 -29.97 -4.67 -5.68
C PRO A 226 -30.46 -5.88 -4.88
N ILE A 227 -29.52 -6.52 -4.18
CA ILE A 227 -29.74 -7.74 -3.40
C ILE A 227 -29.19 -7.51 -1.99
N PHE A 228 -30.03 -7.64 -0.97
CA PHE A 228 -29.57 -7.63 0.42
C PHE A 228 -29.22 -9.04 0.87
N VAL A 229 -28.19 -9.17 1.72
CA VAL A 229 -27.76 -10.43 2.35
C VAL A 229 -27.39 -10.24 3.80
N ALA A 230 -27.65 -11.25 4.64
CA ALA A 230 -27.22 -11.24 6.03
C ALA A 230 -25.69 -11.30 6.14
N SER A 231 -25.06 -12.17 5.35
CA SER A 231 -23.61 -12.29 5.21
C SER A 231 -23.28 -13.09 3.95
N LEU A 232 -22.10 -12.85 3.36
CA LEU A 232 -21.57 -13.69 2.29
C LEU A 232 -21.06 -15.05 2.77
N LYS A 233 -21.04 -15.29 4.09
CA LYS A 233 -20.72 -16.56 4.75
C LYS A 233 -21.96 -17.31 5.27
N GLU A 234 -23.14 -16.71 5.22
CA GLU A 234 -24.37 -17.32 5.77
C GLU A 234 -25.03 -18.23 4.72
N PRO A 235 -25.30 -19.52 5.04
CA PRO A 235 -25.72 -20.52 4.04
C PRO A 235 -26.97 -20.16 3.23
N THR A 236 -27.99 -19.55 3.84
CA THR A 236 -29.24 -19.16 3.17
C THR A 236 -28.99 -18.04 2.16
N SER A 237 -28.20 -17.04 2.57
CA SER A 237 -27.78 -15.92 1.74
C SER A 237 -26.92 -16.40 0.56
N ILE A 238 -26.00 -17.35 0.79
CA ILE A 238 -25.21 -17.97 -0.27
C ILE A 238 -26.10 -18.73 -1.26
N ALA A 239 -27.05 -19.53 -0.77
CA ALA A 239 -27.94 -20.30 -1.63
C ALA A 239 -28.77 -19.37 -2.53
N PHE A 240 -29.35 -18.31 -1.95
CA PHE A 240 -30.09 -17.29 -2.70
C PHE A 240 -29.20 -16.59 -3.74
N LEU A 241 -28.00 -16.16 -3.35
CA LEU A 241 -27.08 -15.49 -4.28
C LEU A 241 -26.68 -16.40 -5.45
N LYS A 242 -26.41 -17.69 -5.21
CA LYS A 242 -26.08 -18.63 -6.29
C LYS A 242 -27.21 -18.72 -7.31
N GLU A 243 -28.45 -18.87 -6.84
CA GLU A 243 -29.64 -18.92 -7.71
C GLU A 243 -29.85 -17.60 -8.46
N ALA A 244 -29.77 -16.48 -7.75
CA ALA A 244 -29.95 -15.15 -8.33
C ALA A 244 -28.88 -14.83 -9.39
N LEU A 245 -27.60 -15.07 -9.09
CA LEU A 245 -26.50 -14.81 -10.03
C LEU A 245 -26.60 -15.70 -11.27
N ALA A 246 -26.98 -16.97 -11.12
CA ALA A 246 -27.20 -17.87 -12.25
C ALA A 246 -28.38 -17.42 -13.12
N ALA A 247 -29.47 -16.93 -12.51
CA ALA A 247 -30.64 -16.44 -13.23
C ALA A 247 -30.41 -15.09 -13.95
N LEU A 248 -29.56 -14.23 -13.38
CA LEU A 248 -29.30 -12.89 -13.90
C LEU A 248 -28.28 -12.84 -15.04
N ASP A 249 -27.39 -13.84 -15.13
CA ASP A 249 -26.24 -13.85 -16.06
C ASP A 249 -25.50 -12.49 -16.10
N PRO A 250 -24.97 -12.04 -14.95
CA PRO A 250 -24.52 -10.68 -14.76
C PRO A 250 -23.29 -10.35 -15.61
N ALA A 251 -23.14 -9.09 -16.02
CA ALA A 251 -21.93 -8.63 -16.70
C ALA A 251 -20.81 -8.20 -15.75
N ALA A 252 -21.18 -7.81 -14.53
CA ALA A 252 -20.30 -7.44 -13.43
C ALA A 252 -21.11 -7.51 -12.12
N ILE A 253 -20.43 -7.63 -10.98
CA ILE A 253 -21.05 -7.59 -9.64
C ILE A 253 -20.51 -6.38 -8.89
N VAL A 254 -21.37 -5.62 -8.22
CA VAL A 254 -20.95 -4.54 -7.32
C VAL A 254 -21.33 -4.92 -5.89
N THR A 255 -20.34 -4.96 -4.99
CA THR A 255 -20.54 -5.32 -3.57
C THR A 255 -20.32 -4.12 -2.67
N LEU A 256 -21.30 -3.85 -1.81
CA LEU A 256 -21.27 -2.85 -0.74
C LEU A 256 -21.03 -3.51 0.63
N THR A 257 -21.03 -4.85 0.69
CA THR A 257 -20.66 -5.62 1.88
C THR A 257 -19.17 -5.46 2.18
N ALA A 258 -18.85 -5.23 3.45
CA ALA A 258 -17.49 -5.28 4.00
C ALA A 258 -17.03 -6.74 4.25
N PHE A 259 -15.76 -6.94 4.59
CA PHE A 259 -15.11 -8.21 4.89
C PHE A 259 -14.96 -9.17 3.71
N ALA A 260 -14.09 -10.18 3.90
CA ALA A 260 -13.90 -11.29 2.97
C ALA A 260 -15.11 -12.24 2.99
N ALA A 261 -15.45 -12.79 1.83
CA ALA A 261 -16.56 -13.72 1.64
C ALA A 261 -16.18 -15.15 2.01
N ALA A 262 -14.91 -15.51 1.96
CA ALA A 262 -14.39 -16.80 2.41
C ALA A 262 -13.04 -16.61 3.13
N ASP A 263 -12.40 -17.71 3.51
CA ASP A 263 -11.02 -17.67 3.97
C ASP A 263 -10.05 -17.59 2.77
N PRO A 264 -8.82 -17.05 2.94
CA PRO A 264 -7.92 -16.82 1.82
C PRO A 264 -7.66 -18.09 0.99
N GLY A 265 -7.91 -18.02 -0.32
CA GLY A 265 -7.69 -19.13 -1.25
C GLY A 265 -8.89 -20.06 -1.45
N GLU A 266 -9.99 -19.88 -0.72
CA GLU A 266 -11.24 -20.60 -0.94
C GLU A 266 -12.11 -19.92 -2.01
N GLU A 267 -12.88 -20.72 -2.76
CA GLU A 267 -13.86 -20.18 -3.71
C GLU A 267 -15.00 -19.47 -2.97
N THR A 268 -15.36 -18.29 -3.46
CA THR A 268 -16.46 -17.50 -2.91
C THR A 268 -17.73 -17.63 -3.74
N VAL A 269 -18.88 -17.25 -3.17
CA VAL A 269 -20.14 -17.14 -3.94
C VAL A 269 -20.04 -16.17 -5.12
N LEU A 270 -19.13 -15.20 -5.05
CA LEU A 270 -18.91 -14.18 -6.08
C LEU A 270 -18.12 -14.73 -7.27
N ASP A 271 -17.48 -15.90 -7.12
CA ASP A 271 -16.61 -16.50 -8.14
C ASP A 271 -17.42 -17.20 -9.23
N ALA A 272 -18.62 -17.68 -8.87
CA ALA A 272 -19.45 -18.55 -9.70
C ALA A 272 -19.84 -17.95 -11.05
N ALA A 273 -19.99 -16.62 -11.14
CA ALA A 273 -20.38 -15.95 -12.38
C ALA A 273 -19.19 -15.67 -13.31
N GLY A 274 -17.94 -15.78 -12.84
CA GLY A 274 -16.74 -15.53 -13.65
C GLY A 274 -16.55 -14.06 -14.10
N VAL A 275 -17.37 -13.14 -13.61
CA VAL A 275 -17.37 -11.71 -13.99
C VAL A 275 -16.68 -10.82 -12.95
N PRO A 276 -16.22 -9.62 -13.33
CA PRO A 276 -15.53 -8.72 -12.42
C PRO A 276 -16.39 -8.37 -11.20
N VAL A 277 -15.76 -8.37 -10.03
CA VAL A 277 -16.39 -8.02 -8.76
C VAL A 277 -15.79 -6.72 -8.26
N LEU A 278 -16.63 -5.70 -8.13
CA LEU A 278 -16.25 -4.34 -7.75
C LEU A 278 -16.67 -4.03 -6.31
N GLN A 279 -15.74 -3.56 -5.49
CA GLN A 279 -16.01 -3.14 -4.12
C GLN A 279 -16.36 -1.65 -4.07
N ALA A 280 -17.61 -1.33 -3.73
CA ALA A 280 -18.07 0.02 -3.42
C ALA A 280 -18.12 0.22 -1.89
N VAL A 281 -17.53 1.30 -1.38
CA VAL A 281 -17.38 1.51 0.06
C VAL A 281 -18.54 2.33 0.62
N VAL A 282 -19.28 1.71 1.55
CA VAL A 282 -20.24 2.39 2.45
C VAL A 282 -19.49 2.71 3.73
N ALA A 283 -18.82 3.86 3.79
CA ALA A 283 -17.85 4.16 4.84
C ALA A 283 -18.54 4.47 6.19
N THR A 284 -17.99 3.91 7.27
CA THR A 284 -18.34 4.33 8.64
C THR A 284 -17.66 5.64 9.03
N THR A 285 -16.62 6.02 8.29
CA THR A 285 -15.92 7.31 8.38
C THR A 285 -16.91 8.47 8.21
N ARG A 286 -16.78 9.50 9.06
CA ARG A 286 -17.58 10.73 8.95
C ARG A 286 -17.22 11.50 7.69
N ARG A 287 -18.23 12.09 7.03
CA ARG A 287 -18.03 12.87 5.81
C ARG A 287 -17.06 14.04 6.00
N GLU A 288 -17.17 14.78 7.10
CA GLU A 288 -16.28 15.90 7.42
C GLU A 288 -14.81 15.44 7.51
N ALA A 289 -14.57 14.38 8.29
CA ALA A 289 -13.25 13.77 8.43
C ALA A 289 -12.69 13.26 7.10
N TRP A 290 -13.53 12.69 6.23
CA TRP A 290 -13.11 12.29 4.89
C TRP A 290 -12.73 13.49 4.03
N VAL A 291 -13.52 14.58 4.03
CA VAL A 291 -13.23 15.78 3.24
C VAL A 291 -11.90 16.40 3.66
N GLU A 292 -11.71 16.61 4.97
CA GLU A 292 -10.54 17.29 5.53
C GLU A 292 -9.27 16.42 5.54
N GLY A 293 -9.41 15.10 5.73
CA GLY A 293 -8.29 14.19 5.90
C GLY A 293 -7.65 13.70 4.60
N VAL A 294 -6.31 13.64 4.54
CA VAL A 294 -5.56 13.05 3.41
C VAL A 294 -5.66 11.53 3.37
N ARG A 295 -5.98 10.89 4.50
CA ARG A 295 -6.06 9.43 4.62
C ARG A 295 -7.20 8.79 3.84
N GLY A 296 -8.33 9.50 3.70
CA GLY A 296 -9.55 8.97 3.12
C GLY A 296 -10.39 8.17 4.11
N LEU A 297 -9.94 6.97 4.50
CA LEU A 297 -10.69 6.07 5.39
C LEU A 297 -10.02 5.92 6.76
N THR A 298 -10.82 5.64 7.80
CA THR A 298 -10.31 5.19 9.11
C THR A 298 -9.58 3.86 9.01
N SER A 299 -8.80 3.50 10.04
CA SER A 299 -8.11 2.20 10.14
C SER A 299 -9.07 1.01 10.01
N ALA A 300 -10.24 1.12 10.64
CA ALA A 300 -11.27 0.09 10.58
C ALA A 300 -11.86 -0.03 9.17
N ASP A 301 -12.26 1.09 8.55
CA ASP A 301 -12.83 1.07 7.20
C ASP A 301 -11.84 0.58 6.16
N LEU A 302 -10.57 0.99 6.23
CA LEU A 302 -9.53 0.50 5.34
C LEU A 302 -9.41 -1.03 5.43
N ALA A 303 -9.38 -1.59 6.64
CA ALA A 303 -9.29 -3.03 6.80
C ALA A 303 -10.55 -3.75 6.29
N MET A 304 -11.74 -3.29 6.70
CA MET A 304 -13.00 -3.98 6.42
C MET A 304 -13.48 -3.82 4.97
N HIS A 305 -13.30 -2.66 4.36
CA HIS A 305 -13.82 -2.35 3.03
C HIS A 305 -12.78 -2.40 1.91
N VAL A 306 -11.49 -2.51 2.23
CA VAL A 306 -10.42 -2.52 1.22
C VAL A 306 -9.56 -3.77 1.37
N VAL A 307 -8.83 -3.91 2.47
CA VAL A 307 -7.84 -5.00 2.63
C VAL A 307 -8.50 -6.39 2.61
N LEU A 308 -9.56 -6.60 3.40
CA LEU A 308 -10.21 -7.92 3.44
C LEU A 308 -10.94 -8.27 2.12
N PRO A 309 -11.65 -7.34 1.45
CA PRO A 309 -12.17 -7.59 0.11
C PRO A 309 -11.11 -7.85 -0.98
N GLU A 310 -9.87 -7.36 -0.82
CA GLU A 310 -8.76 -7.72 -1.73
C GLU A 310 -8.47 -9.23 -1.69
N LEU A 311 -8.71 -9.92 -0.56
CA LEU A 311 -8.56 -11.39 -0.42
C LEU A 311 -9.52 -12.17 -1.32
N ASP A 312 -10.69 -11.62 -1.60
CA ASP A 312 -11.68 -12.20 -2.53
C ASP A 312 -11.40 -11.76 -3.99
N GLY A 313 -10.32 -11.03 -4.24
CA GLY A 313 -9.97 -10.53 -5.57
C GLY A 313 -10.87 -9.41 -6.07
N ARG A 314 -11.64 -8.74 -5.18
CA ARG A 314 -12.49 -7.61 -5.55
C ARG A 314 -11.64 -6.42 -5.98
N VAL A 315 -12.10 -5.67 -6.97
CA VAL A 315 -11.47 -4.45 -7.47
C VAL A 315 -12.11 -3.25 -6.79
N LEU A 316 -11.33 -2.37 -6.16
CA LEU A 316 -11.88 -1.21 -5.48
C LEU A 316 -12.49 -0.22 -6.50
N ALA A 317 -13.79 0.03 -6.39
CA ALA A 317 -14.49 0.96 -7.26
C ALA A 317 -14.54 2.38 -6.71
N GLY A 318 -14.41 2.57 -5.40
CA GLY A 318 -14.47 3.87 -4.72
C GLY A 318 -15.49 3.88 -3.57
N ALA A 319 -15.59 5.01 -2.86
CA ALA A 319 -16.57 5.19 -1.79
C ALA A 319 -17.87 5.80 -2.33
N VAL A 320 -19.01 5.26 -1.93
CA VAL A 320 -20.34 5.71 -2.36
C VAL A 320 -21.10 6.49 -1.30
N SER A 321 -20.71 6.33 -0.02
CA SER A 321 -21.33 7.07 1.08
C SER A 321 -20.40 7.21 2.27
N PHE A 322 -20.71 8.20 3.10
CA PHE A 322 -20.04 8.48 4.38
C PHE A 322 -21.08 8.72 5.47
N LYS A 323 -20.68 8.51 6.73
CA LYS A 323 -21.55 8.84 7.87
C LYS A 323 -21.70 10.35 8.00
N ALA A 324 -22.94 10.81 8.10
CA ALA A 324 -23.28 12.21 8.33
C ALA A 324 -24.46 12.31 9.30
N PRO A 325 -24.61 13.44 10.02
CA PRO A 325 -25.77 13.68 10.87
C PRO A 325 -27.08 13.45 10.12
N ASP A 326 -27.96 12.63 10.70
CA ASP A 326 -29.29 12.41 10.16
C ASP A 326 -30.20 13.61 10.48
N THR A 327 -30.71 14.25 9.44
CA THR A 327 -31.66 15.36 9.60
C THR A 327 -33.01 14.87 10.13
N ALA A 328 -33.39 13.62 9.89
CA ALA A 328 -34.60 13.02 10.45
C ALA A 328 -34.45 12.76 11.97
N ALA A 329 -33.23 12.50 12.45
CA ALA A 329 -32.96 12.39 13.88
C ALA A 329 -33.23 13.68 14.66
N ALA A 330 -33.29 14.85 13.99
CA ALA A 330 -33.72 16.11 14.62
C ALA A 330 -35.17 16.05 15.15
N ALA A 331 -35.99 15.10 14.68
CA ALA A 331 -37.32 14.83 15.23
C ALA A 331 -37.26 14.28 16.67
N VAL A 332 -36.10 13.80 17.14
CA VAL A 332 -35.86 13.31 18.49
C VAL A 332 -34.92 14.30 19.22
N PRO A 333 -35.47 15.16 20.11
CA PRO A 333 -34.65 16.12 20.86
C PRO A 333 -33.53 15.46 21.66
N GLY A 334 -32.31 16.00 21.54
CA GLY A 334 -31.12 15.52 22.27
C GLY A 334 -30.50 14.23 21.71
N PHE A 335 -30.88 13.81 20.51
CA PHE A 335 -30.30 12.65 19.83
C PHE A 335 -29.70 13.04 18.48
N ALA A 336 -28.43 12.69 18.25
CA ALA A 336 -27.72 12.94 17.01
C ALA A 336 -27.36 11.60 16.35
N GLY A 337 -28.18 11.20 15.39
CA GLY A 337 -27.97 10.01 14.57
C GLY A 337 -26.93 10.17 13.49
N LEU A 338 -26.30 9.08 13.07
CA LEU A 338 -25.45 9.04 11.87
C LEU A 338 -26.01 8.04 10.84
N VAL A 339 -26.39 8.56 9.68
CA VAL A 339 -26.86 7.76 8.52
C VAL A 339 -25.82 7.75 7.41
N ASN A 340 -25.90 6.77 6.52
CA ASN A 340 -25.04 6.76 5.33
C ASN A 340 -25.58 7.73 4.29
N ARG A 341 -24.89 8.86 4.12
CA ARG A 341 -25.24 9.85 3.11
C ARG A 341 -24.54 9.51 1.79
N ALA A 342 -25.33 9.33 0.74
CA ALA A 342 -24.85 9.12 -0.61
C ALA A 342 -23.99 10.30 -1.10
N GLU A 343 -22.86 10.01 -1.74
CA GLU A 343 -21.97 11.01 -2.33
C GLU A 343 -22.05 10.94 -3.87
N CYS A 344 -22.91 11.77 -4.45
CA CYS A 344 -23.37 11.62 -5.84
C CYS A 344 -22.24 11.58 -6.88
N ASN A 345 -21.25 12.47 -6.78
CA ASN A 345 -20.12 12.52 -7.72
C ASN A 345 -19.24 11.26 -7.63
N ARG A 346 -19.15 10.63 -6.46
CA ARG A 346 -18.39 9.38 -6.28
C ARG A 346 -19.19 8.18 -6.79
N ILE A 347 -20.49 8.18 -6.55
CA ILE A 347 -21.41 7.18 -7.10
C ILE A 347 -21.38 7.20 -8.64
N GLU A 348 -21.39 8.37 -9.25
CA GLU A 348 -21.28 8.50 -10.71
C GLU A 348 -19.96 7.90 -11.22
N GLN A 349 -18.86 8.14 -10.51
CA GLN A 349 -17.57 7.59 -10.85
C GLN A 349 -17.53 6.06 -10.75
N VAL A 350 -18.14 5.48 -9.71
CA VAL A 350 -18.32 4.03 -9.58
C VAL A 350 -19.11 3.49 -10.77
N ALA A 351 -20.23 4.12 -11.12
CA ALA A 351 -21.05 3.70 -12.25
C ALA A 351 -20.28 3.79 -13.59
N LYS A 352 -19.45 4.82 -13.79
CA LYS A 352 -18.56 4.93 -14.96
C LYS A 352 -17.56 3.78 -15.04
N ARG A 353 -16.93 3.40 -13.92
CA ARG A 353 -15.99 2.26 -13.85
C ARG A 353 -16.68 0.94 -14.19
N VAL A 354 -17.87 0.70 -13.65
CA VAL A 354 -18.67 -0.50 -13.96
C VAL A 354 -19.00 -0.54 -15.45
N ALA A 355 -19.50 0.57 -16.01
CA ALA A 355 -19.85 0.65 -17.43
C ALA A 355 -18.63 0.43 -18.35
N ALA A 356 -17.48 1.00 -18.02
CA ALA A 356 -16.25 0.81 -18.80
C ALA A 356 -15.79 -0.66 -18.82
N LEU A 357 -15.87 -1.37 -17.68
CA LEU A 357 -15.55 -2.80 -17.62
C LEU A 357 -16.55 -3.67 -18.38
N VAL A 358 -17.84 -3.39 -18.26
CA VAL A 358 -18.88 -4.11 -19.02
C VAL A 358 -18.70 -3.90 -20.52
N GLN A 359 -18.38 -2.68 -20.94
CA GLN A 359 -18.08 -2.36 -22.33
C GLN A 359 -16.81 -3.07 -22.82
N LEU A 360 -15.74 -3.11 -22.01
CA LEU A 360 -14.51 -3.82 -22.34
C LEU A 360 -14.78 -5.29 -22.67
N GLY A 361 -15.56 -5.98 -21.82
CA GLY A 361 -15.94 -7.37 -22.04
C GLY A 361 -16.88 -7.59 -23.24
N ALA A 362 -17.67 -6.58 -23.62
CA ALA A 362 -18.55 -6.64 -24.78
C ALA A 362 -17.84 -6.34 -26.11
N THR A 363 -16.77 -5.54 -26.10
CA THR A 363 -15.99 -5.19 -27.30
C THR A 363 -15.19 -6.41 -27.79
N GLU A 364 -15.31 -6.76 -29.07
CA GLU A 364 -14.54 -7.84 -29.68
C GLU A 364 -13.02 -7.59 -29.62
N ARG A 365 -12.23 -8.63 -29.36
CA ARG A 365 -10.76 -8.54 -29.25
C ARG A 365 -10.10 -7.83 -30.43
N TYR A 366 -10.57 -8.09 -31.65
CA TYR A 366 -10.02 -7.47 -32.86
C TYR A 366 -10.19 -5.94 -32.86
N SER A 367 -11.30 -5.44 -32.33
CA SER A 367 -11.65 -4.02 -32.29
C SER A 367 -11.19 -3.31 -31.02
N ARG A 368 -10.78 -4.06 -29.99
CA ARG A 368 -10.39 -3.56 -28.67
C ARG A 368 -9.08 -2.77 -28.74
N ARG A 369 -9.08 -1.56 -28.21
CA ARG A 369 -7.93 -0.65 -28.15
C ARG A 369 -7.19 -0.83 -26.82
N VAL A 370 -5.98 -1.35 -26.88
CA VAL A 370 -5.14 -1.61 -25.70
C VAL A 370 -4.00 -0.60 -25.69
N THR A 371 -3.89 0.19 -24.62
CA THR A 371 -2.70 1.02 -24.42
C THR A 371 -1.78 0.36 -23.40
N VAL A 372 -0.53 0.14 -23.78
CA VAL A 372 0.54 -0.38 -22.93
C VAL A 372 1.40 0.80 -22.48
N LEU A 373 1.40 1.08 -21.17
CA LEU A 373 2.22 2.13 -20.58
C LEU A 373 3.53 1.53 -20.08
N MET A 374 4.63 1.95 -20.68
CA MET A 374 5.97 1.63 -20.22
C MET A 374 6.44 2.67 -19.19
N PRO A 375 7.14 2.24 -18.13
CA PRO A 375 7.67 3.16 -17.12
C PRO A 375 8.80 3.99 -17.73
N ASP A 376 8.82 5.26 -17.36
CA ASP A 376 9.91 6.18 -17.64
C ASP A 376 10.13 7.03 -16.39
N TYR A 377 11.00 6.52 -15.52
CA TYR A 377 11.37 7.15 -14.26
C TYR A 377 12.73 7.85 -14.40
N ALA A 378 13.01 8.83 -13.54
CA ALA A 378 14.32 9.48 -13.49
C ALA A 378 15.43 8.49 -13.11
N GLY A 379 16.69 8.75 -13.49
CA GLY A 379 17.82 7.92 -13.06
C GLY A 379 18.98 7.99 -14.04
N ALA A 380 19.80 6.93 -14.08
CA ALA A 380 20.80 6.76 -15.12
C ALA A 380 20.15 6.74 -16.53
N PRO A 381 20.85 7.17 -17.58
CA PRO A 381 20.35 7.10 -18.95
C PRO A 381 20.07 5.67 -19.42
N GLY A 382 19.24 5.52 -20.46
CA GLY A 382 18.79 4.21 -20.94
C GLY A 382 17.72 3.51 -20.08
N ARG A 383 17.15 4.19 -19.06
CA ARG A 383 16.10 3.65 -18.17
C ARG A 383 14.67 3.63 -18.76
N THR A 384 14.51 3.87 -20.05
CA THR A 384 13.20 3.71 -20.70
C THR A 384 12.74 2.26 -20.58
N GLY A 385 11.57 2.04 -19.96
CA GLY A 385 11.10 0.69 -19.64
C GLY A 385 11.81 0.03 -18.46
N TRP A 386 12.49 0.79 -17.59
CA TRP A 386 13.08 0.22 -16.39
C TRP A 386 12.00 -0.11 -15.35
N ALA A 387 12.00 -1.36 -14.89
CA ALA A 387 11.19 -1.81 -13.76
C ALA A 387 12.01 -2.77 -12.89
N VAL A 388 11.66 -2.82 -11.60
CA VAL A 388 12.33 -3.71 -10.64
C VAL A 388 12.11 -5.16 -11.06
N GLY A 389 13.20 -5.83 -11.42
CA GLY A 389 13.20 -7.27 -11.72
C GLY A 389 12.49 -7.71 -13.00
N LEU A 390 11.99 -6.77 -13.82
CA LEU A 390 11.28 -7.06 -15.06
C LEU A 390 12.01 -6.44 -16.25
N ASP A 391 12.14 -7.19 -17.33
CA ASP A 391 12.51 -6.66 -18.63
C ASP A 391 11.25 -6.18 -19.35
N VAL A 392 10.90 -4.89 -19.17
CA VAL A 392 9.67 -4.34 -19.74
C VAL A 392 9.70 -4.36 -21.27
N PRO A 393 10.74 -3.88 -21.97
CA PRO A 393 10.78 -3.96 -23.43
C PRO A 393 10.55 -5.38 -23.96
N ALA A 394 11.25 -6.40 -23.43
CA ALA A 394 11.04 -7.78 -23.83
C ALA A 394 9.64 -8.30 -23.47
N SER A 395 9.11 -7.89 -22.30
CA SER A 395 7.75 -8.24 -21.85
C SER A 395 6.66 -7.61 -22.72
N VAL A 396 6.85 -6.39 -23.21
CA VAL A 396 5.92 -5.73 -24.14
C VAL A 396 5.94 -6.42 -25.50
N LEU A 397 7.11 -6.81 -26.00
CA LEU A 397 7.21 -7.61 -27.20
C LEU A 397 6.50 -8.95 -27.03
N ALA A 398 6.77 -9.67 -25.94
CA ALA A 398 6.09 -10.93 -25.61
C ALA A 398 4.57 -10.78 -25.52
N LEU A 399 4.10 -9.71 -24.89
CA LEU A 399 2.68 -9.35 -24.82
C LEU A 399 2.08 -9.13 -26.21
N MET A 400 2.80 -8.49 -27.13
CA MET A 400 2.33 -8.30 -28.50
C MET A 400 2.10 -9.64 -29.21
N ASP A 401 3.00 -10.64 -29.07
CA ASP A 401 2.76 -12.00 -29.60
C ASP A 401 1.49 -12.60 -29.00
N ASP A 402 1.36 -12.48 -27.69
CA ASP A 402 0.27 -13.13 -26.95
C ASP A 402 -1.08 -12.51 -27.33
N LEU A 403 -1.14 -11.18 -27.52
CA LEU A 403 -2.32 -10.47 -28.02
C LEU A 403 -2.63 -10.86 -29.47
N ALA A 404 -1.63 -10.92 -30.35
CA ALA A 404 -1.84 -11.33 -31.75
C ALA A 404 -2.38 -12.77 -31.82
N ALA A 405 -1.81 -13.69 -31.04
CA ALA A 405 -2.26 -15.08 -30.93
C ALA A 405 -3.69 -15.18 -30.34
N ALA A 406 -4.07 -14.26 -29.46
CA ALA A 406 -5.41 -14.17 -28.88
C ALA A 406 -6.46 -13.52 -29.80
N GLY A 407 -6.06 -13.01 -30.98
CA GLY A 407 -6.95 -12.43 -31.99
C GLY A 407 -7.11 -10.90 -31.94
N TYR A 408 -6.21 -10.20 -31.25
CA TYR A 408 -6.16 -8.74 -31.30
C TYR A 408 -5.54 -8.25 -32.60
N ARG A 409 -5.97 -7.08 -33.08
CA ARG A 409 -5.37 -6.46 -34.26
C ARG A 409 -4.00 -5.86 -33.90
N LEU A 410 -2.94 -6.50 -34.39
CA LEU A 410 -1.55 -6.06 -34.25
C LEU A 410 -0.90 -5.91 -35.63
N GLU A 411 -0.21 -4.79 -35.85
CA GLU A 411 0.50 -4.48 -37.10
C GLU A 411 1.88 -3.87 -36.78
N ASP A 412 2.85 -4.00 -37.68
CA ASP A 412 4.18 -3.34 -37.61
C ASP A 412 4.98 -3.55 -36.31
N ARG A 413 4.82 -4.72 -35.67
CA ARG A 413 5.54 -5.08 -34.44
C ARG A 413 7.07 -4.88 -34.61
N PRO A 414 7.77 -4.27 -33.62
CA PRO A 414 9.23 -4.17 -33.64
C PRO A 414 9.92 -5.55 -33.62
N ALA A 415 11.11 -5.63 -34.23
CA ALA A 415 11.91 -6.84 -34.29
C ALA A 415 12.57 -7.20 -32.96
N ASP A 416 13.01 -6.19 -32.20
CA ASP A 416 13.69 -6.35 -30.91
C ASP A 416 13.42 -5.18 -29.94
N GLU A 417 13.94 -5.32 -28.72
CA GLU A 417 13.75 -4.39 -27.60
C GLU A 417 14.31 -2.99 -27.91
N ARG A 418 15.44 -2.94 -28.64
CA ARG A 418 16.10 -1.70 -29.00
C ARG A 418 15.25 -0.94 -30.01
N GLU A 419 14.74 -1.61 -31.05
CA GLU A 419 13.87 -0.99 -32.03
C GLU A 419 12.57 -0.47 -31.39
N LEU A 420 11.99 -1.20 -30.42
CA LEU A 420 10.84 -0.72 -29.66
C LEU A 420 11.13 0.60 -28.94
N VAL A 421 12.26 0.67 -28.21
CA VAL A 421 12.66 1.88 -27.47
C VAL A 421 12.97 3.04 -28.43
N GLU A 422 13.69 2.79 -29.53
CA GLU A 422 14.02 3.81 -30.53
C GLU A 422 12.77 4.39 -31.19
N ARG A 423 11.77 3.56 -31.53
CA ARG A 423 10.50 3.99 -32.11
C ARG A 423 9.66 4.85 -31.15
N LEU A 424 9.92 4.78 -29.84
CA LEU A 424 9.25 5.60 -28.81
C LEU A 424 10.03 6.86 -28.42
N ALA A 425 11.34 6.91 -28.69
CA ALA A 425 12.23 7.99 -28.26
C ALA A 425 11.96 9.34 -28.95
N ALA A 426 11.39 9.34 -30.15
CA ALA A 426 11.07 10.56 -30.89
C ALA A 426 9.64 11.05 -30.60
N VAL A 427 9.50 12.31 -30.14
CA VAL A 427 8.21 13.02 -30.24
C VAL A 427 7.93 13.23 -31.72
N PRO A 428 6.82 12.73 -32.29
CA PRO A 428 6.55 12.87 -33.71
C PRO A 428 6.51 14.34 -34.12
N LYS A 429 7.50 14.78 -34.90
CA LYS A 429 7.44 16.02 -35.68
C LYS A 429 6.60 15.72 -36.92
N ASP A 430 5.48 16.40 -37.08
CA ASP A 430 4.63 16.18 -38.25
C ASP A 430 5.29 16.78 -39.50
N ASP A 431 6.03 15.95 -40.23
CA ASP A 431 6.27 16.11 -41.67
C ASP A 431 5.29 15.19 -42.40
N ARG A 432 4.00 15.58 -42.51
CA ARG A 432 3.07 15.38 -43.64
C ARG A 432 1.60 15.54 -43.19
N HIS A 433 1.01 16.74 -43.31
CA HIS A 433 -0.21 17.04 -44.13
C HIS A 433 -0.69 18.50 -44.01
N ALA A 434 0.19 19.46 -44.30
CA ALA A 434 -0.24 20.80 -44.71
C ALA A 434 -0.63 20.81 -46.20
N ARG A 435 -1.81 20.31 -46.56
CA ARG A 435 -2.50 20.72 -47.81
C ARG A 435 -3.99 20.89 -47.57
N PRO A 436 -4.52 22.12 -47.59
CA PRO A 436 -5.96 22.34 -47.58
C PRO A 436 -6.53 21.85 -48.91
N ARG A 437 -7.48 20.91 -48.87
CA ARG A 437 -8.35 20.67 -50.03
C ARG A 437 -9.29 21.88 -50.16
N ALA A 438 -8.89 22.83 -51.00
CA ALA A 438 -9.74 23.91 -51.46
C ALA A 438 -10.85 23.36 -52.38
N GLY A 439 -12.12 23.74 -52.15
CA GLY A 439 -13.20 23.43 -53.09
C GLY A 439 -14.66 23.59 -52.63
N HIS A 440 -15.09 24.82 -52.29
CA HIS A 440 -16.42 25.39 -52.58
C HIS A 440 -17.69 24.95 -51.77
N PRO A 441 -18.79 25.76 -51.75
CA PRO A 441 -19.14 26.65 -50.64
C PRO A 441 -20.46 26.30 -49.91
N ARG A 442 -20.71 27.03 -48.82
CA ARG A 442 -21.95 27.07 -48.00
C ARG A 442 -23.25 26.91 -48.83
N LEU A 443 -24.12 26.00 -48.40
CA LEU A 443 -25.57 26.05 -48.58
C LEU A 443 -26.27 25.54 -47.31
N ASP A 444 -26.95 26.47 -46.65
CA ASP A 444 -28.26 26.43 -45.99
C ASP A 444 -28.68 25.26 -45.07
N ARG A 445 -29.25 25.67 -43.93
CA ARG A 445 -30.02 24.88 -42.95
C ARG A 445 -31.02 23.94 -43.61
N GLU A 446 -31.12 22.72 -43.10
CA GLU A 446 -32.42 22.11 -42.75
C GLU A 446 -32.25 21.01 -41.69
N GLU A 447 -33.22 20.96 -40.78
CA GLU A 447 -33.30 20.12 -39.59
C GLU A 447 -33.53 18.65 -39.94
N GLY A 448 -32.83 17.74 -39.26
CA GLY A 448 -33.05 16.30 -39.33
C GLY A 448 -32.41 15.62 -38.13
N VAL A 449 -33.23 15.34 -37.13
CA VAL A 449 -32.87 14.65 -35.88
C VAL A 449 -32.54 13.18 -36.18
N ASP A 450 -31.29 12.78 -35.99
CA ASP A 450 -30.94 11.40 -35.61
C ASP A 450 -29.79 11.46 -34.59
N GLY A 451 -30.10 11.14 -33.34
CA GLY A 451 -29.25 11.34 -32.17
C GLY A 451 -28.24 10.21 -31.95
N ARG A 452 -27.32 10.00 -32.89
CA ARG A 452 -26.19 9.08 -32.74
C ARG A 452 -24.89 9.66 -33.30
N ASP A 453 -24.48 10.81 -32.77
CA ASP A 453 -23.10 11.30 -32.90
C ASP A 453 -22.64 11.83 -31.55
N LYS A 454 -21.96 10.98 -30.78
CA LYS A 454 -21.03 11.47 -29.75
C LYS A 454 -19.83 12.05 -30.50
N PRO A 455 -19.23 13.17 -30.08
CA PRO A 455 -17.98 13.66 -30.67
C PRO A 455 -16.87 12.67 -30.30
N GLY A 456 -16.68 11.65 -31.14
CA GLY A 456 -15.50 10.81 -31.11
C GLY A 456 -14.38 11.61 -31.74
N HIS A 457 -13.49 12.16 -30.92
CA HIS A 457 -12.21 12.65 -31.41
C HIS A 457 -11.51 11.46 -32.08
N ASP A 458 -11.29 11.54 -33.40
CA ASP A 458 -10.43 10.63 -34.11
C ASP A 458 -8.99 10.95 -33.69
N VAL A 459 -8.56 10.35 -32.58
CA VAL A 459 -7.23 10.53 -32.00
C VAL A 459 -6.22 9.69 -32.80
N GLY A 460 -6.10 10.00 -34.08
CA GLY A 460 -5.18 9.31 -35.02
C GLY A 460 -3.72 9.65 -34.76
N ASP A 461 -3.46 10.81 -34.14
CA ASP A 461 -2.11 11.27 -33.80
C ASP A 461 -1.87 11.14 -32.29
N ALA A 462 -0.62 10.87 -31.91
CA ALA A 462 -0.14 10.92 -30.52
C ALA A 462 -0.09 12.38 -30.01
N ALA A 463 -1.21 13.10 -30.12
CA ALA A 463 -1.34 14.50 -29.79
C ALA A 463 -2.77 14.84 -29.31
N LEU A 464 -2.88 15.89 -28.49
CA LEU A 464 -4.14 16.46 -28.03
C LEU A 464 -4.15 17.98 -28.29
N PRO A 465 -5.09 18.51 -29.09
CA PRO A 465 -5.22 19.96 -29.30
C PRO A 465 -5.42 20.74 -28.00
N LEU A 466 -4.80 21.92 -27.90
CA LEU A 466 -4.95 22.79 -26.74
C LEU A 466 -6.42 23.21 -26.49
N ALA A 467 -7.20 23.38 -27.57
CA ALA A 467 -8.61 23.73 -27.46
C ALA A 467 -9.41 22.65 -26.72
N ASP A 468 -9.25 21.39 -27.14
CA ASP A 468 -9.90 20.23 -26.51
C ASP A 468 -9.46 20.08 -25.04
N TYR A 469 -8.17 20.31 -24.77
CA TYR A 469 -7.64 20.32 -23.40
C TYR A 469 -8.29 21.40 -22.53
N ARG A 470 -8.44 22.64 -23.03
CA ARG A 470 -9.07 23.74 -22.29
C ARG A 470 -10.55 23.49 -22.00
N ASP A 471 -11.27 22.96 -22.99
CA ASP A 471 -12.69 22.63 -22.83
C ASP A 471 -12.88 21.58 -21.74
N TRP A 472 -12.03 20.56 -21.72
CA TRP A 472 -12.03 19.55 -20.65
C TRP A 472 -11.57 20.13 -19.31
N LEU A 473 -10.51 20.94 -19.28
CA LEU A 473 -9.99 21.56 -18.05
C LEU A 473 -11.08 22.37 -17.35
N ALA A 474 -11.93 23.08 -18.10
CA ALA A 474 -13.06 23.84 -17.58
C ALA A 474 -14.15 22.98 -16.89
N THR A 475 -14.15 21.66 -17.10
CA THR A 475 -15.08 20.72 -16.43
C THR A 475 -14.54 20.17 -15.11
N LEU A 476 -13.25 20.38 -14.81
CA LEU A 476 -12.60 19.83 -13.63
C LEU A 476 -12.87 20.66 -12.36
N PRO A 477 -12.65 20.08 -11.15
CA PRO A 477 -12.81 20.81 -9.91
C PRO A 477 -11.92 22.06 -9.85
N PRO A 478 -12.48 23.26 -9.57
CA PRO A 478 -11.72 24.51 -9.59
C PRO A 478 -10.49 24.52 -8.68
N ALA A 479 -10.55 23.84 -7.53
CA ALA A 479 -9.42 23.73 -6.61
C ALA A 479 -8.23 22.96 -7.20
N ALA A 480 -8.49 21.92 -8.00
CA ALA A 480 -7.44 21.15 -8.67
C ALA A 480 -6.78 21.97 -9.78
N ILE A 481 -7.57 22.69 -10.57
CA ILE A 481 -7.07 23.58 -11.63
C ILE A 481 -6.21 24.69 -11.03
N ALA A 482 -6.71 25.36 -9.98
CA ALA A 482 -5.96 26.42 -9.31
C ALA A 482 -4.61 25.93 -8.75
N ALA A 483 -4.55 24.69 -8.25
CA ALA A 483 -3.29 24.10 -7.81
C ALA A 483 -2.30 23.90 -8.97
N VAL A 484 -2.77 23.37 -10.11
CA VAL A 484 -1.96 23.18 -11.32
C VAL A 484 -1.45 24.53 -11.83
N GLU A 485 -2.33 25.52 -11.98
CA GLU A 485 -1.96 26.84 -12.49
C GLU A 485 -0.99 27.58 -11.55
N ALA A 486 -1.15 27.42 -10.24
CA ALA A 486 -0.24 27.99 -9.26
C ALA A 486 1.17 27.38 -9.34
N ALA A 487 1.27 26.09 -9.70
CA ALA A 487 2.55 25.40 -9.83
C ALA A 487 3.20 25.60 -11.21
N TRP A 488 2.41 25.66 -12.28
CA TRP A 488 2.88 25.50 -13.66
C TRP A 488 2.50 26.64 -14.62
N GLY A 489 1.73 27.62 -14.19
CA GLY A 489 1.25 28.69 -15.07
C GLY A 489 0.06 28.26 -15.93
N ALA A 490 -0.11 28.88 -17.09
CA ALA A 490 -1.20 28.54 -17.99
C ALA A 490 -0.85 27.28 -18.82
N PRO A 491 -1.84 26.57 -19.40
CA PRO A 491 -1.58 25.44 -20.29
C PRO A 491 -0.63 25.74 -21.46
N GLU A 492 -0.55 27.01 -21.89
CA GLU A 492 0.31 27.50 -22.97
C GLU A 492 1.79 27.54 -22.58
N ASP A 493 2.08 27.59 -21.28
CA ASP A 493 3.42 27.68 -20.74
C ASP A 493 4.09 26.29 -20.62
N ASP A 494 3.34 25.21 -20.84
CA ASP A 494 3.86 23.85 -20.73
C ASP A 494 4.80 23.50 -21.90
N PRO A 495 6.04 23.03 -21.63
CA PRO A 495 7.03 22.79 -22.67
C PRO A 495 6.70 21.63 -23.62
N ASP A 496 5.76 20.73 -23.26
CA ASP A 496 5.33 19.64 -24.14
C ASP A 496 4.16 20.07 -25.08
N LEU A 497 3.71 21.34 -24.99
CA LEU A 497 2.81 21.95 -25.97
C LEU A 497 3.61 22.43 -27.20
N ILE A 498 3.43 21.75 -28.33
CA ILE A 498 4.19 22.01 -29.56
C ILE A 498 3.21 22.22 -30.72
N ASP A 499 3.32 23.38 -31.38
CA ASP A 499 2.47 23.77 -32.51
C ASP A 499 0.96 23.73 -32.19
N GLY A 500 0.58 24.12 -30.96
CA GLY A 500 -0.82 24.21 -30.53
C GLY A 500 -1.45 22.90 -30.05
N ALA A 501 -0.68 21.83 -29.91
CA ALA A 501 -1.13 20.55 -29.35
C ALA A 501 -0.09 19.95 -28.39
N PHE A 502 -0.57 19.30 -27.33
CA PHE A 502 0.29 18.46 -26.48
C PHE A 502 0.69 17.23 -27.28
N ARG A 503 1.98 16.93 -27.39
CA ARG A 503 2.47 15.76 -28.16
C ARG A 503 3.05 14.71 -27.23
N PHE A 504 2.70 13.45 -27.46
CA PHE A 504 3.04 12.33 -26.58
C PHE A 504 4.02 11.37 -27.25
N ARG A 505 4.89 10.76 -26.42
CA ARG A 505 5.75 9.65 -26.84
C ARG A 505 4.92 8.37 -26.86
N ALA A 506 4.22 8.15 -27.96
CA ALA A 506 3.39 6.98 -28.16
C ALA A 506 3.45 6.48 -29.61
N ARG A 507 3.39 5.16 -29.77
CA ARG A 507 3.39 4.48 -31.08
C ARG A 507 2.29 3.44 -31.15
N ARG A 508 1.54 3.46 -32.24
CA ARG A 508 0.43 2.53 -32.52
C ARG A 508 0.90 1.38 -33.42
N PHE A 509 0.45 0.18 -33.10
CA PHE A 509 0.75 -1.10 -33.73
C PHE A 509 -0.57 -1.85 -33.97
N GLY A 510 -1.35 -1.46 -34.98
CA GLY A 510 -2.74 -1.90 -35.12
C GLY A 510 -3.65 -1.24 -34.08
N ASN A 511 -4.25 -2.01 -33.17
CA ASN A 511 -5.05 -1.49 -32.05
C ASN A 511 -4.31 -1.53 -30.69
N VAL A 512 -3.02 -1.87 -30.72
CA VAL A 512 -2.15 -1.80 -29.53
C VAL A 512 -1.31 -0.52 -29.62
N THR A 513 -1.39 0.33 -28.61
CA THR A 513 -0.56 1.55 -28.51
C THR A 513 0.43 1.40 -27.39
N VAL A 514 1.72 1.58 -27.64
CA VAL A 514 2.75 1.63 -26.58
C VAL A 514 3.08 3.09 -26.32
N ALA A 515 3.09 3.52 -25.06
CA ALA A 515 3.30 4.91 -24.67
C ALA A 515 4.23 5.06 -23.46
N LEU A 516 4.84 6.24 -23.35
CA LEU A 516 5.55 6.73 -22.16
C LEU A 516 4.78 7.94 -21.63
N ALA A 517 4.48 7.97 -20.35
CA ALA A 517 3.85 9.12 -19.72
C ALA A 517 4.76 10.36 -19.83
N PRO A 518 4.19 11.57 -19.99
CA PRO A 518 4.93 12.80 -19.76
C PRO A 518 5.43 12.89 -18.31
N ASP A 519 6.51 13.63 -18.10
CA ASP A 519 7.02 13.86 -16.75
C ASP A 519 5.98 14.58 -15.89
N ARG A 520 5.72 14.05 -14.68
CA ARG A 520 4.81 14.66 -13.72
C ARG A 520 5.28 16.03 -13.23
N GLY A 521 6.59 16.24 -13.13
CA GLY A 521 7.24 17.51 -12.80
C GLY A 521 8.07 18.03 -13.97
N SER A 522 8.87 19.06 -13.72
CA SER A 522 9.82 19.60 -14.69
C SER A 522 10.93 18.60 -15.02
N ARG A 523 11.44 18.63 -16.26
CA ARG A 523 12.57 17.76 -16.67
C ARG A 523 13.87 18.11 -15.93
N ALA A 524 14.08 19.39 -15.62
CA ALA A 524 15.29 19.88 -14.95
C ALA A 524 15.38 19.41 -13.48
N GLU A 525 14.26 19.39 -12.78
CA GLU A 525 14.18 18.98 -11.37
C GLU A 525 13.46 17.63 -11.21
N ARG A 526 13.47 16.81 -12.28
CA ARG A 526 12.69 15.56 -12.39
C ARG A 526 12.85 14.67 -11.16
N ARG A 527 14.08 14.49 -10.68
CA ARG A 527 14.42 13.67 -9.50
C ARG A 527 13.80 14.20 -8.21
N ALA A 528 13.94 15.49 -7.90
CA ALA A 528 13.41 16.08 -6.68
C ALA A 528 11.87 16.16 -6.68
N GLN A 529 11.28 16.50 -7.83
CA GLN A 529 9.85 16.75 -7.98
C GLN A 529 9.00 15.48 -8.17
N TYR A 530 9.61 14.33 -8.51
CA TYR A 530 8.84 13.10 -8.77
C TYR A 530 8.18 12.52 -7.52
N HIS A 531 8.85 12.67 -6.37
CA HIS A 531 8.38 12.19 -5.07
C HIS A 531 7.70 13.27 -4.23
N ASP A 532 7.58 14.50 -4.75
CA ASP A 532 6.83 15.56 -4.11
C ASP A 532 5.32 15.24 -4.21
N PRO A 533 4.64 14.92 -3.10
CA PRO A 533 3.24 14.55 -3.12
C PRO A 533 2.28 15.73 -3.23
N ALA A 534 2.76 16.95 -3.04
CA ALA A 534 1.98 18.17 -2.99
C ALA A 534 2.02 18.88 -4.34
N LEU A 535 3.11 18.68 -5.08
CA LEU A 535 3.26 19.20 -6.44
C LEU A 535 2.25 18.53 -7.38
N PRO A 536 1.25 19.26 -7.91
CA PRO A 536 0.33 18.73 -8.90
C PRO A 536 1.07 18.36 -10.19
N PRO A 537 0.54 17.43 -11.01
CA PRO A 537 1.13 17.11 -12.30
C PRO A 537 1.07 18.32 -13.25
N ARG A 538 2.03 18.40 -14.17
CA ARG A 538 2.02 19.36 -15.28
C ARG A 538 0.80 19.19 -16.19
N HIS A 539 0.47 20.24 -16.95
CA HIS A 539 -0.62 20.21 -17.94
C HIS A 539 -0.44 19.08 -18.95
N ALA A 540 0.79 18.79 -19.39
CA ALA A 540 1.09 17.69 -20.31
C ALA A 540 0.62 16.32 -19.81
N LEU A 541 0.78 16.01 -18.51
CA LEU A 541 0.36 14.72 -17.96
C LEU A 541 -1.18 14.64 -17.81
N LEU A 542 -1.84 15.76 -17.51
CA LEU A 542 -3.30 15.84 -17.53
C LEU A 542 -3.87 15.67 -18.95
N ALA A 543 -3.26 16.34 -19.93
CA ALA A 543 -3.57 16.20 -21.35
C ALA A 543 -3.38 14.76 -21.83
N PHE A 544 -2.30 14.10 -21.40
CA PHE A 544 -2.07 12.67 -21.65
C PHE A 544 -3.18 11.80 -21.06
N GLY A 545 -3.64 12.10 -19.83
CA GLY A 545 -4.78 11.43 -19.22
C GLY A 545 -6.06 11.54 -20.05
N LEU A 546 -6.39 12.74 -20.53
CA LEU A 546 -7.55 12.95 -21.41
C LEU A 546 -7.41 12.17 -22.73
N TRP A 547 -6.23 12.22 -23.34
CA TRP A 547 -5.90 11.46 -24.55
C TRP A 547 -6.05 9.94 -24.33
N LEU A 548 -5.57 9.41 -23.21
CA LEU A 548 -5.72 8.00 -22.83
C LEU A 548 -7.19 7.61 -22.67
N GLN A 549 -7.98 8.41 -21.94
CA GLN A 549 -9.39 8.13 -21.67
C GLN A 549 -10.25 8.10 -22.93
N GLY A 550 -9.90 8.88 -23.97
CA GLY A 550 -10.57 8.85 -25.28
C GLY A 550 -10.04 7.76 -26.23
N GLY A 551 -8.75 7.41 -26.09
CA GLY A 551 -8.02 6.56 -27.04
C GLY A 551 -7.95 5.07 -26.69
N ALA A 552 -8.19 4.69 -25.43
CA ALA A 552 -8.02 3.32 -24.95
C ALA A 552 -9.32 2.74 -24.37
N ASP A 553 -9.52 1.43 -24.55
CA ASP A 553 -10.57 0.68 -23.85
C ASP A 553 -10.04 0.07 -22.54
N VAL A 554 -8.72 -0.14 -22.45
CA VAL A 554 -8.01 -0.66 -21.28
C VAL A 554 -6.55 -0.23 -21.30
N LEU A 555 -6.01 0.04 -20.11
CA LEU A 555 -4.61 0.30 -19.87
C LEU A 555 -3.91 -0.95 -19.34
N VAL A 556 -2.79 -1.32 -19.95
CA VAL A 556 -1.82 -2.27 -19.40
C VAL A 556 -0.62 -1.47 -18.88
N HIS A 557 -0.53 -1.28 -17.56
CA HIS A 557 0.61 -0.60 -16.95
C HIS A 557 1.70 -1.64 -16.65
N MET A 558 2.90 -1.49 -17.22
CA MET A 558 3.92 -2.54 -17.14
C MET A 558 4.97 -2.26 -16.06
N GLY A 559 5.03 -3.12 -15.03
CA GLY A 559 6.12 -3.15 -14.05
C GLY A 559 6.09 -2.03 -13.02
N ALA A 560 6.64 -2.31 -11.84
CA ALA A 560 6.86 -1.32 -10.79
C ALA A 560 8.14 -0.52 -11.06
N HIS A 561 8.20 0.80 -10.85
CA HIS A 561 7.20 1.68 -10.22
C HIS A 561 6.40 2.47 -11.26
N GLY A 562 5.09 2.64 -11.05
CA GLY A 562 4.27 3.55 -11.86
C GLY A 562 4.33 4.99 -11.36
N THR A 563 3.85 5.94 -12.16
CA THR A 563 3.73 7.35 -11.77
C THR A 563 2.32 7.70 -11.31
N LEU A 564 1.32 7.03 -11.89
CA LEU A 564 -0.07 7.47 -11.88
C LEU A 564 -0.74 7.25 -10.52
N GLU A 565 -0.40 6.15 -9.86
CA GLU A 565 -0.86 5.80 -8.52
C GLU A 565 -0.27 6.74 -7.44
N TRP A 566 0.86 7.39 -7.70
CA TRP A 566 1.54 8.29 -6.77
C TRP A 566 1.24 9.78 -6.98
N LEU A 567 0.35 10.13 -7.93
CA LEU A 567 -0.07 11.52 -8.13
C LEU A 567 -0.81 12.06 -6.88
N PRO A 568 -0.75 13.38 -6.61
CA PRO A 568 -1.33 13.96 -5.40
C PRO A 568 -2.82 13.64 -5.19
N GLY A 569 -3.21 13.41 -3.93
CA GLY A 569 -4.58 13.07 -3.54
C GLY A 569 -4.65 12.11 -2.36
N LYS A 570 -5.86 11.74 -1.94
CA LYS A 570 -6.10 10.89 -0.76
C LYS A 570 -5.52 9.48 -0.91
N HIS A 571 -5.06 8.84 0.16
CA HIS A 571 -4.43 7.50 0.09
C HIS A 571 -5.37 6.39 -0.40
N VAL A 572 -6.67 6.51 -0.09
CA VAL A 572 -7.74 5.62 -0.55
C VAL A 572 -9.07 6.41 -0.56
N ALA A 573 -10.11 5.88 -1.20
CA ALA A 573 -11.42 6.55 -1.31
C ALA A 573 -11.30 7.98 -1.87
N LEU A 574 -10.77 8.06 -3.09
CA LEU A 574 -10.43 9.31 -3.77
C LEU A 574 -11.64 10.25 -3.97
N THR A 575 -11.35 11.55 -3.98
CA THR A 575 -12.28 12.60 -4.43
C THR A 575 -12.09 12.91 -5.91
N GLU A 576 -13.01 13.68 -6.50
CA GLU A 576 -12.91 14.16 -7.89
C GLU A 576 -11.69 15.06 -8.12
N ALA A 577 -11.14 15.64 -7.07
CA ALA A 577 -9.95 16.49 -7.13
C ALA A 577 -8.63 15.69 -7.00
N CYS A 578 -8.68 14.37 -6.81
CA CYS A 578 -7.48 13.54 -6.73
C CYS A 578 -6.92 13.28 -8.13
N PHE A 579 -5.65 13.62 -8.35
CA PHE A 579 -5.03 13.52 -9.67
C PHE A 579 -4.95 12.12 -10.29
N PRO A 580 -4.78 11.02 -9.53
CA PRO A 580 -4.89 9.68 -10.12
C PRO A 580 -6.24 9.45 -10.83
N GLU A 581 -7.33 9.98 -10.26
CA GLU A 581 -8.66 9.86 -10.85
C GLU A 581 -8.87 10.85 -12.01
N LEU A 582 -8.34 12.07 -11.92
CA LEU A 582 -8.40 13.03 -13.05
C LEU A 582 -7.68 12.49 -14.29
N VAL A 583 -6.53 11.84 -14.12
CA VAL A 583 -5.71 11.32 -15.23
C VAL A 583 -6.31 10.06 -15.84
N LEU A 584 -6.82 9.13 -15.03
CA LEU A 584 -7.31 7.83 -15.54
C LEU A 584 -8.82 7.75 -15.73
N GLY A 585 -9.59 8.60 -15.05
CA GLY A 585 -11.04 8.54 -15.05
C GLY A 585 -11.53 7.13 -14.66
N ALA A 586 -12.30 6.53 -15.56
CA ALA A 586 -12.90 5.21 -15.40
C ALA A 586 -12.20 4.09 -16.20
N LEU A 587 -11.04 4.39 -16.79
CA LEU A 587 -10.31 3.44 -17.63
C LEU A 587 -9.93 2.18 -16.82
N PRO A 588 -10.29 0.96 -17.28
CA PRO A 588 -9.83 -0.27 -16.67
C PRO A 588 -8.30 -0.39 -16.72
N VAL A 589 -7.68 -0.85 -15.63
CA VAL A 589 -6.22 -0.98 -15.52
C VAL A 589 -5.84 -2.42 -15.19
N ALA A 590 -5.17 -3.09 -16.12
CA ALA A 590 -4.41 -4.32 -15.88
C ALA A 590 -2.96 -3.94 -15.55
N TYR A 591 -2.40 -4.51 -14.49
CA TYR A 591 -1.08 -4.09 -14.03
C TYR A 591 -0.22 -5.31 -13.66
N PRO A 592 0.55 -5.86 -14.61
CA PRO A 592 1.66 -6.77 -14.31
C PRO A 592 2.59 -6.20 -13.22
N PHE A 593 2.64 -6.86 -12.07
CA PHE A 593 3.30 -6.38 -10.86
C PHE A 593 4.11 -7.48 -10.17
N ILE A 594 5.31 -7.16 -9.68
CA ILE A 594 6.18 -8.14 -9.03
C ILE A 594 5.58 -8.62 -7.70
N VAL A 595 5.51 -9.94 -7.50
CA VAL A 595 4.87 -10.52 -6.29
C VAL A 595 5.57 -10.15 -4.97
N SER A 596 6.85 -9.81 -5.00
CA SER A 596 7.62 -9.39 -3.82
C SER A 596 7.47 -7.89 -3.47
N ASN A 597 6.63 -7.13 -4.17
CA ASN A 597 6.36 -5.72 -3.82
C ASN A 597 4.89 -5.44 -3.46
N PRO A 598 4.38 -6.03 -2.36
CA PRO A 598 2.97 -5.91 -1.96
C PRO A 598 2.54 -4.48 -1.63
N GLY A 599 3.43 -3.66 -1.05
CA GLY A 599 3.08 -2.32 -0.57
C GLY A 599 2.68 -1.37 -1.70
N GLU A 600 3.33 -1.48 -2.84
CA GLU A 600 3.04 -0.65 -4.01
C GLU A 600 1.91 -1.21 -4.87
N ALA A 601 1.82 -2.54 -4.97
CA ALA A 601 0.66 -3.18 -5.58
C ALA A 601 -0.63 -2.73 -4.87
N ALA A 602 -0.59 -2.59 -3.53
CA ALA A 602 -1.70 -2.04 -2.76
C ALA A 602 -2.02 -0.59 -3.14
N GLN A 603 -1.02 0.29 -3.36
CA GLN A 603 -1.27 1.66 -3.83
C GLN A 603 -1.95 1.68 -5.21
N ALA A 604 -1.45 0.87 -6.15
CA ALA A 604 -2.05 0.76 -7.48
C ALA A 604 -3.52 0.28 -7.40
N LYS A 605 -3.80 -0.76 -6.62
CA LYS A 605 -5.18 -1.27 -6.43
C LYS A 605 -6.11 -0.20 -5.82
N ARG A 606 -5.61 0.60 -4.88
CA ARG A 606 -6.43 1.50 -4.05
C ARG A 606 -6.62 2.90 -4.65
N ARG A 607 -5.70 3.36 -5.51
CA ARG A 607 -5.72 4.70 -6.10
C ARG A 607 -6.08 4.70 -7.58
N ILE A 608 -5.80 3.63 -8.31
CA ILE A 608 -6.08 3.55 -9.76
C ILE A 608 -6.94 2.35 -10.15
N ALA A 609 -7.55 1.67 -9.15
CA ALA A 609 -8.42 0.50 -9.35
C ALA A 609 -7.77 -0.62 -10.19
N ALA A 610 -6.45 -0.78 -10.06
CA ALA A 610 -5.71 -1.76 -10.84
C ALA A 610 -6.04 -3.20 -10.44
N VAL A 611 -6.15 -4.07 -11.45
CA VAL A 611 -5.98 -5.52 -11.26
C VAL A 611 -4.48 -5.81 -11.30
N ALA A 612 -3.87 -5.90 -10.12
CA ALA A 612 -2.43 -6.09 -9.97
C ALA A 612 -2.09 -7.57 -10.19
N LEU A 613 -1.67 -7.93 -11.41
CA LEU A 613 -1.38 -9.30 -11.82
C LEU A 613 0.04 -9.67 -11.42
N GLY A 614 0.17 -10.56 -10.44
CA GLY A 614 1.48 -10.99 -9.94
C GLY A 614 2.37 -11.56 -11.05
N HIS A 615 3.67 -11.25 -11.03
CA HIS A 615 4.69 -11.94 -11.79
C HIS A 615 5.89 -12.31 -10.92
N LEU A 616 6.64 -13.34 -11.32
CA LEU A 616 7.80 -13.78 -10.56
C LEU A 616 8.89 -12.69 -10.50
N PRO A 617 9.68 -12.64 -9.41
CA PRO A 617 10.95 -11.92 -9.43
C PRO A 617 11.93 -12.54 -10.45
N PRO A 618 13.04 -11.86 -10.76
CA PRO A 618 14.11 -12.43 -11.57
C PRO A 618 14.53 -13.82 -11.10
N PRO A 619 14.91 -14.72 -12.01
CA PRO A 619 15.55 -15.97 -11.62
C PRO A 619 16.84 -15.67 -10.85
N THR A 620 17.03 -16.37 -9.74
CA THR A 620 18.27 -16.28 -8.95
C THR A 620 19.04 -17.59 -8.98
N VAL A 621 20.37 -17.47 -8.93
CA VAL A 621 21.32 -18.60 -8.88
C VAL A 621 22.30 -18.39 -7.74
N GLU A 622 22.92 -19.47 -7.26
CA GLU A 622 24.04 -19.34 -6.33
C GLU A 622 25.24 -18.75 -7.07
N ALA A 623 25.88 -17.77 -6.45
CA ALA A 623 27.02 -17.06 -7.00
C ALA A 623 28.16 -18.03 -7.35
N GLY A 624 28.46 -18.94 -6.42
CA GLY A 624 29.75 -19.63 -6.42
C GLY A 624 30.90 -18.64 -6.24
N LEU A 625 32.13 -19.12 -6.38
CA LEU A 625 33.31 -18.26 -6.40
C LEU A 625 33.86 -18.11 -7.82
N ALA A 626 34.35 -16.92 -8.13
CA ALA A 626 34.95 -16.58 -9.41
C ALA A 626 36.28 -15.85 -9.19
N PHE A 627 37.14 -15.87 -10.20
CA PHE A 627 38.42 -15.15 -10.23
C PHE A 627 39.27 -15.42 -8.98
N GLU A 628 39.78 -14.37 -8.33
CA GLU A 628 40.69 -14.44 -7.18
C GLU A 628 40.07 -15.19 -5.99
N ALA A 629 38.75 -15.09 -5.80
CA ALA A 629 38.08 -15.78 -4.69
C ALA A 629 38.09 -17.31 -4.87
N ALA A 630 37.99 -17.80 -6.11
CA ALA A 630 38.08 -19.23 -6.41
C ALA A 630 39.53 -19.75 -6.25
N GLU A 631 40.53 -18.93 -6.57
CA GLU A 631 41.93 -19.27 -6.32
C GLU A 631 42.23 -19.38 -4.83
N LEU A 632 41.68 -18.46 -4.03
CA LEU A 632 41.82 -18.44 -2.57
C LEU A 632 41.12 -19.62 -1.89
N GLU A 633 39.91 -20.00 -2.32
CA GLU A 633 39.21 -21.20 -1.84
C GLU A 633 40.08 -22.45 -2.03
N ARG A 634 40.73 -22.58 -3.19
CA ARG A 634 41.63 -23.70 -3.47
C ARG A 634 42.80 -23.78 -2.48
N LEU A 635 43.31 -22.64 -2.01
CA LEU A 635 44.36 -22.59 -0.98
C LEU A 635 43.80 -22.97 0.39
N VAL A 636 42.59 -22.53 0.73
CA VAL A 636 41.89 -22.89 1.98
C VAL A 636 41.59 -24.40 2.04
N ASP A 637 41.13 -24.99 0.93
CA ASP A 637 40.92 -26.43 0.80
C ASP A 637 42.22 -27.21 1.00
N GLU A 638 43.33 -26.73 0.40
CA GLU A 638 44.65 -27.34 0.60
C GLU A 638 45.12 -27.22 2.06
N TYR A 639 44.83 -26.10 2.72
CA TYR A 639 45.11 -25.90 4.14
C TYR A 639 44.36 -26.90 5.00
N ALA A 640 43.05 -27.08 4.75
CA ALA A 640 42.23 -28.05 5.46
C ALA A 640 42.73 -29.49 5.27
N GLN A 641 43.21 -29.84 4.08
CA GLN A 641 43.85 -31.14 3.82
C GLN A 641 45.19 -31.32 4.54
N ALA A 642 45.96 -30.24 4.73
CA ALA A 642 47.23 -30.29 5.44
C ALA A 642 47.04 -30.31 6.97
N ASP A 643 45.88 -29.89 7.48
CA ASP A 643 45.60 -29.82 8.89
C ASP A 643 45.60 -31.21 9.56
N GLY A 644 46.31 -31.33 10.68
CA GLY A 644 46.54 -32.60 11.39
C GLY A 644 47.48 -33.59 10.70
N LEU A 645 47.91 -33.36 9.45
CA LEU A 645 48.76 -34.27 8.66
C LEU A 645 50.19 -33.72 8.43
N ASP A 646 50.34 -32.43 8.11
CA ASP A 646 51.64 -31.80 7.85
C ASP A 646 51.67 -30.36 8.39
N ARG A 647 52.26 -30.20 9.58
CA ARG A 647 52.37 -28.91 10.27
C ARG A 647 53.14 -27.86 9.47
N ARG A 648 54.23 -28.24 8.77
CA ARG A 648 55.06 -27.27 8.03
C ARG A 648 54.32 -26.75 6.81
N ARG A 649 53.60 -27.64 6.12
CA ARG A 649 52.75 -27.26 4.99
C ARG A 649 51.58 -26.39 5.45
N ARG A 650 50.89 -26.73 6.55
CA ARG A 650 49.84 -25.92 7.16
C ARG A 650 50.30 -24.49 7.44
N GLU A 651 51.43 -24.33 8.15
CA GLU A 651 51.96 -23.00 8.49
C GLU A 651 52.35 -22.17 7.25
N ARG A 652 52.78 -22.83 6.16
CA ARG A 652 53.06 -22.15 4.89
C ARG A 652 51.79 -21.74 4.16
N LEU A 653 50.78 -22.60 4.12
CA LEU A 653 49.49 -22.32 3.48
C LEU A 653 48.75 -21.19 4.19
N ALA A 654 48.77 -21.16 5.53
CA ALA A 654 48.19 -20.04 6.30
C ALA A 654 48.76 -18.68 5.88
N ARG A 655 50.10 -18.58 5.78
CA ARG A 655 50.76 -17.34 5.33
C ARG A 655 50.41 -17.00 3.88
N LEU A 656 50.41 -17.99 3.00
CA LEU A 656 50.10 -17.78 1.58
C LEU A 656 48.66 -17.31 1.37
N ILE A 657 47.69 -17.87 2.12
CA ILE A 657 46.28 -17.45 2.08
C ILE A 657 46.16 -15.98 2.49
N VAL A 658 46.82 -15.57 3.59
CA VAL A 658 46.78 -14.17 4.04
C VAL A 658 47.45 -13.22 3.04
N GLU A 659 48.66 -13.57 2.57
CA GLU A 659 49.38 -12.78 1.55
C GLU A 659 48.56 -12.61 0.26
N GLU A 660 47.89 -13.67 -0.18
CA GLU A 660 47.06 -13.65 -1.38
C GLU A 660 45.76 -12.86 -1.18
N ALA A 661 45.12 -13.00 -0.02
CA ALA A 661 43.96 -12.20 0.36
C ALA A 661 44.30 -10.70 0.44
N GLU A 662 45.48 -10.34 0.95
CA GLU A 662 45.96 -8.95 0.97
C GLU A 662 46.22 -8.41 -0.43
N ARG A 663 46.87 -9.20 -1.29
CA ARG A 663 47.20 -8.84 -2.68
C ARG A 663 45.94 -8.53 -3.50
N THR A 664 44.90 -9.35 -3.34
CA THR A 664 43.65 -9.31 -4.11
C THR A 664 42.60 -8.37 -3.51
N GLY A 665 42.86 -7.84 -2.31
CA GLY A 665 41.95 -6.98 -1.56
C GLY A 665 40.87 -7.72 -0.78
N LEU A 666 40.76 -9.05 -0.95
CA LEU A 666 39.79 -9.90 -0.22
C LEU A 666 39.99 -9.86 1.30
N ALA A 667 41.22 -9.63 1.78
CA ALA A 667 41.47 -9.47 3.20
C ALA A 667 40.71 -8.25 3.77
N ARG A 668 40.70 -7.14 3.03
CA ARG A 668 39.98 -5.93 3.42
C ARG A 668 38.47 -6.14 3.31
N ASP A 669 38.03 -6.82 2.26
CA ASP A 669 36.61 -7.15 2.06
C ASP A 669 36.05 -8.00 3.21
N ALA A 670 36.86 -8.92 3.75
CA ALA A 670 36.53 -9.76 4.91
C ALA A 670 36.63 -9.03 6.27
N GLY A 671 37.00 -7.74 6.29
CA GLY A 671 37.12 -6.96 7.51
C GLY A 671 38.36 -7.26 8.37
N LEU A 672 39.42 -7.82 7.78
CA LEU A 672 40.62 -8.20 8.54
C LEU A 672 41.37 -7.00 9.12
N ALA A 673 41.60 -7.04 10.43
CA ALA A 673 42.45 -6.08 11.11
C ALA A 673 43.93 -6.24 10.68
N THR A 674 44.66 -5.11 10.63
CA THR A 674 46.08 -5.12 10.30
C THR A 674 46.87 -5.86 11.38
N GLY A 675 47.56 -6.96 11.01
CA GLY A 675 48.31 -7.79 11.94
C GLY A 675 47.47 -8.80 12.74
N ALA A 676 46.28 -9.16 12.25
CA ALA A 676 45.48 -10.26 12.81
C ALA A 676 46.28 -11.57 12.86
N GLU A 677 46.03 -12.38 13.89
CA GLU A 677 46.69 -13.68 14.05
C GLU A 677 46.32 -14.62 12.88
N PRO A 678 47.26 -15.38 12.29
CA PRO A 678 47.02 -16.11 11.04
C PRO A 678 45.83 -17.08 11.07
N ASP A 679 45.61 -17.76 12.19
CA ASP A 679 44.49 -18.72 12.33
C ASP A 679 43.13 -18.00 12.48
N GLU A 680 43.10 -16.78 13.04
CA GLU A 680 41.90 -15.94 13.06
C GLU A 680 41.63 -15.36 11.68
N ALA A 681 42.70 -14.89 11.02
CA ALA A 681 42.61 -14.34 9.69
C ALA A 681 42.04 -15.34 8.68
N LEU A 682 42.49 -16.59 8.76
CA LEU A 682 42.04 -17.67 7.91
C LEU A 682 40.56 -18.02 8.12
N LYS A 683 40.07 -17.99 9.37
CA LYS A 683 38.64 -18.21 9.68
C LYS A 683 37.75 -17.11 9.11
N GLN A 684 38.17 -15.85 9.20
CA GLN A 684 37.41 -14.72 8.65
C GLN A 684 37.38 -14.76 7.12
N ILE A 685 38.52 -15.08 6.48
CA ILE A 685 38.60 -15.28 5.03
C ILE A 685 37.68 -16.42 4.59
N ASP A 686 37.75 -17.57 5.25
CA ASP A 686 36.91 -18.74 4.92
C ASP A 686 35.41 -18.42 5.07
N ALA A 687 35.02 -17.74 6.17
CA ALA A 687 33.66 -17.29 6.38
C ALA A 687 33.18 -16.31 5.28
N PHE A 688 34.03 -15.37 4.88
CA PHE A 688 33.71 -14.42 3.81
C PHE A 688 33.60 -15.09 2.44
N LEU A 689 34.48 -16.04 2.12
CA LEU A 689 34.38 -16.83 0.90
C LEU A 689 33.09 -17.67 0.87
N CYS A 690 32.72 -18.30 1.99
CA CYS A 690 31.43 -18.99 2.11
C CYS A 690 30.25 -18.03 1.88
N ASP A 691 30.29 -16.82 2.45
CA ASP A 691 29.23 -15.82 2.30
C ASP A 691 29.07 -15.33 0.85
N ILE A 692 30.17 -15.14 0.11
CA ILE A 692 30.13 -14.86 -1.33
C ILE A 692 29.56 -16.05 -2.09
N LYS A 693 30.06 -17.27 -1.81
CA LYS A 693 29.69 -18.50 -2.52
C LYS A 693 28.19 -18.79 -2.44
N GLU A 694 27.62 -18.62 -1.24
CA GLU A 694 26.20 -18.87 -0.94
C GLU A 694 25.28 -17.69 -1.32
N MET A 695 25.84 -16.54 -1.72
CA MET A 695 25.06 -15.39 -2.18
C MET A 695 24.16 -15.77 -3.36
N ARG A 696 22.92 -15.28 -3.34
CA ARG A 696 21.99 -15.37 -4.48
C ARG A 696 22.25 -14.20 -5.43
N LEU A 697 22.51 -14.49 -6.70
CA LEU A 697 22.67 -13.51 -7.77
C LEU A 697 21.48 -13.57 -8.71
N LYS A 698 21.08 -12.42 -9.27
CA LYS A 698 20.19 -12.38 -10.43
C LYS A 698 20.88 -12.95 -11.66
N ASP A 699 20.20 -13.86 -12.34
CA ASP A 699 20.62 -14.43 -13.62
C ASP A 699 19.76 -13.86 -14.77
N GLY A 700 19.82 -12.54 -14.94
CA GLY A 700 18.98 -11.79 -15.86
C GLY A 700 17.72 -11.24 -15.19
N PHE A 701 16.65 -11.07 -15.98
CA PHE A 701 15.38 -10.48 -15.56
C PHE A 701 14.20 -11.39 -15.89
N HIS A 702 13.07 -11.19 -15.21
CA HIS A 702 11.84 -11.85 -15.61
C HIS A 702 11.30 -11.24 -16.92
N ILE A 703 10.66 -12.07 -17.75
CA ILE A 703 9.91 -11.64 -18.92
C ILE A 703 8.46 -12.07 -18.67
N TYR A 704 7.54 -11.12 -18.61
CA TYR A 704 6.14 -11.39 -18.29
C TYR A 704 5.52 -12.39 -19.27
N GLY A 705 4.79 -13.36 -18.74
CA GLY A 705 4.17 -14.39 -19.57
C GLY A 705 5.13 -15.47 -20.05
N ARG A 706 6.36 -15.54 -19.51
CA ARG A 706 7.37 -16.56 -19.82
C ARG A 706 7.86 -17.25 -18.53
N GLY A 707 8.60 -18.35 -18.67
CA GLY A 707 9.09 -19.13 -17.53
C GLY A 707 8.02 -20.00 -16.86
N VAL A 708 8.29 -20.43 -15.62
CA VAL A 708 7.50 -21.47 -14.93
C VAL A 708 6.04 -21.09 -14.65
N CYS A 709 5.76 -19.78 -14.50
CA CYS A 709 4.40 -19.27 -14.32
C CYS A 709 3.87 -18.51 -15.55
N GLY A 710 4.57 -18.54 -16.68
CA GLY A 710 4.28 -17.69 -17.82
C GLY A 710 2.89 -17.90 -18.44
N GLU A 711 2.39 -19.14 -18.43
CA GLU A 711 1.03 -19.45 -18.89
C GLU A 711 -0.03 -18.80 -18.00
N ALA A 712 0.10 -18.95 -16.67
CA ALA A 712 -0.83 -18.36 -15.72
C ALA A 712 -0.80 -16.82 -15.76
N GLU A 713 0.39 -16.21 -15.93
CA GLU A 713 0.55 -14.75 -16.12
C GLU A 713 -0.22 -14.26 -17.36
N ARG A 714 -0.04 -14.93 -18.50
CA ARG A 714 -0.77 -14.62 -19.74
C ARG A 714 -2.27 -14.77 -19.58
N ASP A 715 -2.71 -15.87 -19.00
CA ASP A 715 -4.14 -16.17 -18.85
C ASP A 715 -4.83 -15.16 -17.92
N GLY A 716 -4.15 -14.76 -16.84
CA GLY A 716 -4.60 -13.69 -15.95
C GLY A 716 -4.77 -12.37 -16.68
N LEU A 717 -3.77 -11.96 -17.48
CA LEU A 717 -3.85 -10.73 -18.26
C LEU A 717 -4.98 -10.78 -19.29
N LEU A 718 -5.08 -11.86 -20.08
CA LEU A 718 -6.14 -12.02 -21.06
C LEU A 718 -7.53 -12.03 -20.40
N ALA A 719 -7.67 -12.60 -19.20
CA ALA A 719 -8.91 -12.56 -18.45
C ALA A 719 -9.31 -11.11 -18.08
N VAL A 720 -8.37 -10.27 -17.62
CA VAL A 720 -8.67 -8.84 -17.37
C VAL A 720 -9.09 -8.14 -18.66
N LEU A 721 -8.35 -8.36 -19.75
CA LEU A 721 -8.63 -7.71 -21.03
C LEU A 721 -9.97 -8.16 -21.61
N ASP A 722 -10.43 -9.37 -21.31
CA ASP A 722 -11.76 -9.89 -21.65
C ASP A 722 -12.87 -9.43 -20.70
N GLY A 723 -12.57 -8.56 -19.72
CA GLY A 723 -13.53 -8.13 -18.72
C GLY A 723 -14.03 -9.29 -17.85
N ARG A 724 -13.17 -10.26 -17.53
CA ARG A 724 -13.47 -11.40 -16.65
C ARG A 724 -12.80 -11.26 -15.29
N ARG A 725 -13.28 -12.03 -14.32
CA ARG A 725 -12.65 -12.12 -12.99
C ARG A 725 -11.28 -12.78 -13.08
N VAL A 726 -10.33 -12.27 -12.30
CA VAL A 726 -9.06 -12.93 -12.01
C VAL A 726 -9.05 -13.34 -10.54
N ALA A 727 -8.65 -14.59 -10.28
CA ALA A 727 -8.53 -15.11 -8.92
C ALA A 727 -7.54 -14.28 -8.09
N ALA A 728 -7.81 -14.15 -6.80
CA ALA A 728 -6.91 -13.49 -5.86
C ALA A 728 -5.66 -14.34 -5.60
N GLY A 729 -4.52 -13.70 -5.33
CA GLY A 729 -3.28 -14.39 -4.98
C GLY A 729 -2.49 -13.63 -3.91
N PRO A 730 -1.81 -14.32 -2.99
CA PRO A 730 -0.99 -13.65 -2.00
C PRO A 730 0.23 -13.01 -2.67
N ALA A 731 0.69 -11.90 -2.11
CA ALA A 731 2.00 -11.33 -2.39
C ALA A 731 3.02 -11.74 -1.31
N GLY A 732 4.31 -11.74 -1.67
CA GLY A 732 5.41 -12.19 -0.83
C GLY A 732 6.66 -12.50 -1.65
N ALA A 733 7.79 -12.72 -0.97
CA ALA A 733 9.06 -13.08 -1.62
C ALA A 733 9.21 -14.61 -1.73
N PRO A 734 9.15 -15.21 -2.94
CA PRO A 734 9.42 -16.64 -3.12
C PRO A 734 10.79 -17.06 -2.56
N GLY A 735 11.79 -16.17 -2.68
CA GLY A 735 13.15 -16.38 -2.15
C GLY A 735 13.22 -16.56 -0.63
N ARG A 736 12.21 -16.09 0.12
CA ARG A 736 12.03 -16.32 1.56
C ARG A 736 11.08 -17.48 1.87
N GLY A 737 10.85 -18.39 0.93
CA GLY A 737 10.03 -19.59 1.12
C GLY A 737 8.52 -19.41 0.93
N ARG A 738 8.04 -18.23 0.51
CA ARG A 738 6.62 -17.96 0.18
C ARG A 738 6.22 -18.58 -1.15
N THR A 739 6.19 -19.91 -1.20
CA THR A 739 5.83 -20.69 -2.40
C THR A 739 4.34 -20.61 -2.75
N ASP A 740 3.49 -20.21 -1.79
CA ASP A 740 2.05 -19.97 -1.94
C ASP A 740 1.68 -18.85 -2.92
N VAL A 741 2.65 -17.99 -3.28
CA VAL A 741 2.48 -16.97 -4.33
C VAL A 741 2.44 -17.56 -5.74
N MET A 742 2.85 -18.82 -5.92
CA MET A 742 2.77 -19.54 -7.19
C MET A 742 1.46 -20.35 -7.31
N PRO A 743 0.87 -20.47 -8.52
CA PRO A 743 1.25 -19.77 -9.75
C PRO A 743 1.02 -18.26 -9.63
N THR A 744 1.85 -17.47 -10.33
CA THR A 744 1.62 -16.03 -10.51
C THR A 744 0.51 -15.80 -11.55
N GLY A 745 0.27 -14.57 -11.99
CA GLY A 745 -0.87 -14.20 -12.85
C GLY A 745 -2.19 -13.98 -12.12
N ARG A 746 -2.16 -14.00 -10.77
CA ARG A 746 -3.31 -13.75 -9.89
C ARG A 746 -3.36 -12.29 -9.44
N ASN A 747 -4.55 -11.80 -9.09
CA ASN A 747 -4.75 -10.46 -8.56
C ASN A 747 -4.22 -10.38 -7.13
N LEU A 748 -3.12 -9.66 -6.92
CA LEU A 748 -2.39 -9.64 -5.66
C LEU A 748 -3.21 -9.05 -4.51
N PHE A 749 -3.10 -9.64 -3.32
CA PHE A 749 -3.57 -9.05 -2.06
C PHE A 749 -2.43 -8.92 -1.05
N ALA A 750 -2.58 -7.97 -0.13
CA ALA A 750 -1.68 -7.77 0.99
C ALA A 750 -2.26 -8.35 2.30
N SER A 751 -1.43 -8.47 3.33
CA SER A 751 -1.83 -8.92 4.67
C SER A 751 -2.64 -7.86 5.41
N ASP A 752 -3.51 -8.27 6.35
CA ASP A 752 -4.20 -7.36 7.28
C ASP A 752 -3.16 -6.69 8.20
N PRO A 753 -2.97 -5.35 8.13
CA PRO A 753 -2.02 -4.65 8.98
C PRO A 753 -2.26 -4.89 10.47
N ARG A 754 -3.51 -5.10 10.91
CA ARG A 754 -3.84 -5.27 12.35
C ARG A 754 -3.33 -6.57 12.97
N ALA A 755 -2.93 -7.52 12.13
CA ALA A 755 -2.28 -8.76 12.57
C ALA A 755 -0.75 -8.63 12.70
N LEU A 756 -0.19 -7.46 12.36
CA LEU A 756 1.26 -7.22 12.37
C LEU A 756 1.71 -6.51 13.67
N PRO A 757 2.85 -6.91 14.26
CA PRO A 757 3.69 -8.04 13.84
C PRO A 757 3.04 -9.38 14.20
N THR A 758 3.22 -10.39 13.35
CA THR A 758 2.72 -11.74 13.61
C THR A 758 3.53 -12.41 14.74
N PRO A 759 3.00 -13.44 15.42
CA PRO A 759 3.78 -14.19 16.42
C PRO A 759 5.10 -14.75 15.87
N THR A 760 5.08 -15.29 14.64
CA THR A 760 6.30 -15.78 13.99
C THR A 760 7.28 -14.65 13.67
N ALA A 761 6.79 -13.51 13.19
CA ALA A 761 7.64 -12.35 12.96
C ALA A 761 8.25 -11.81 14.27
N MET A 762 7.56 -11.96 15.42
CA MET A 762 8.12 -11.62 16.72
C MET A 762 9.35 -12.47 17.05
N ASP A 763 9.28 -13.77 16.82
CA ASP A 763 10.39 -14.69 17.08
C ASP A 763 11.59 -14.41 16.16
N LEU A 764 11.33 -14.20 14.86
CA LEU A 764 12.36 -13.90 13.87
C LEU A 764 12.99 -12.52 14.10
N GLY A 765 12.16 -11.50 14.38
CA GLY A 765 12.62 -10.16 14.71
C GLY A 765 13.48 -10.11 15.98
N ARG A 766 13.18 -10.94 16.99
CA ARG A 766 14.03 -11.10 18.16
C ARG A 766 15.41 -11.66 17.80
N LEU A 767 15.49 -12.70 16.97
CA LEU A 767 16.77 -13.26 16.53
C LEU A 767 17.61 -12.23 15.76
N ALA A 768 16.96 -11.45 14.89
CA ALA A 768 17.62 -10.41 14.12
C ALA A 768 18.10 -9.24 15.02
N ALA A 769 17.34 -8.87 16.05
CA ALA A 769 17.76 -7.90 17.06
C ALA A 769 18.95 -8.42 17.91
N GLU A 770 18.92 -9.69 18.30
CA GLU A 770 20.02 -10.35 19.03
C GLU A 770 21.30 -10.38 18.20
N GLU A 771 21.18 -10.59 16.89
CA GLU A 771 22.30 -10.56 15.96
C GLU A 771 22.95 -9.17 15.87
N VAL A 772 22.16 -8.09 15.78
CA VAL A 772 22.68 -6.71 15.84
C VAL A 772 23.41 -6.45 17.15
N LEU A 773 22.82 -6.85 18.28
CA LEU A 773 23.43 -6.67 19.60
C LEU A 773 24.73 -7.46 19.74
N ARG A 774 24.76 -8.70 19.23
CA ARG A 774 25.94 -9.57 19.23
C ARG A 774 27.06 -8.95 18.40
N ALA A 775 26.77 -8.50 17.19
CA ALA A 775 27.75 -7.87 16.31
C ALA A 775 28.35 -6.61 16.94
N TYR A 776 27.50 -5.73 17.50
CA TYR A 776 27.96 -4.51 18.18
C TYR A 776 28.81 -4.82 19.42
N ALA A 777 28.36 -5.75 20.28
CA ALA A 777 29.11 -6.13 21.48
C ALA A 777 30.47 -6.77 21.16
N GLN A 778 30.58 -7.51 20.06
CA GLN A 778 31.87 -8.05 19.59
C GLN A 778 32.82 -6.96 19.10
N ALA A 779 32.30 -5.92 18.42
CA ALA A 779 33.11 -4.84 17.89
C ALA A 779 33.55 -3.83 18.99
N HIS A 780 32.68 -3.53 19.95
CA HIS A 780 32.88 -2.43 20.91
C HIS A 780 33.10 -2.89 22.36
N GLY A 781 32.82 -4.15 22.69
CA GLY A 781 32.95 -4.69 24.05
C GLY A 781 31.86 -4.25 25.03
N ASP A 782 30.83 -3.54 24.57
CA ASP A 782 29.66 -3.11 25.36
C ASP A 782 28.39 -3.12 24.49
N TRP A 783 27.21 -2.94 25.10
CA TRP A 783 25.92 -2.87 24.41
C TRP A 783 25.68 -1.48 23.81
N PRO A 784 24.98 -1.38 22.66
CA PRO A 784 24.59 -0.07 22.14
C PRO A 784 23.56 0.58 23.07
N ARG A 785 23.69 1.89 23.27
CA ARG A 785 22.78 2.68 24.13
C ARG A 785 21.62 3.24 23.32
N ALA A 786 21.88 3.69 22.09
CA ALA A 786 20.87 4.24 21.20
C ALA A 786 21.15 3.87 19.74
N LEU A 787 20.09 3.63 18.96
CA LEU A 787 20.23 3.37 17.53
C LEU A 787 19.09 3.98 16.71
N VAL A 788 19.32 4.10 15.41
CA VAL A 788 18.27 4.40 14.42
C VAL A 788 17.95 3.12 13.64
N LEU A 789 16.67 2.80 13.51
CA LEU A 789 16.15 1.64 12.79
C LEU A 789 15.20 2.11 11.67
N ASP A 790 15.50 1.75 10.43
CA ASP A 790 14.63 2.05 9.30
C ASP A 790 13.43 1.09 9.23
N LEU A 791 12.23 1.64 9.04
CA LEU A 791 10.98 0.89 8.89
C LEU A 791 10.31 1.16 7.53
N TRP A 792 10.37 0.17 6.65
CA TRP A 792 9.86 0.26 5.28
C TRP A 792 8.57 -0.53 5.10
N GLY A 793 7.55 0.10 4.52
CA GLY A 793 6.21 -0.51 4.43
C GLY A 793 6.18 -1.81 3.63
N SER A 794 6.93 -1.89 2.52
CA SER A 794 6.99 -3.11 1.71
C SER A 794 7.71 -4.25 2.43
N ALA A 795 8.78 -3.98 3.18
CA ALA A 795 9.49 -5.00 3.97
C ALA A 795 8.57 -5.57 5.06
N THR A 796 7.91 -4.69 5.83
CA THR A 796 6.96 -5.09 6.89
C THR A 796 5.81 -5.97 6.37
N LEU A 797 5.30 -5.76 5.15
CA LEU A 797 4.32 -6.66 4.55
C LEU A 797 4.91 -8.02 4.14
N ARG A 798 6.15 -8.04 3.62
CA ARG A 798 6.82 -9.28 3.21
C ARG A 798 7.19 -10.17 4.41
N THR A 799 7.64 -9.55 5.49
CA THR A 799 8.17 -10.23 6.68
C THR A 799 7.11 -10.51 7.75
N GLY A 800 5.90 -9.96 7.61
CA GLY A 800 4.88 -10.04 8.65
C GLY A 800 5.20 -9.18 9.87
N GLY A 801 6.04 -8.15 9.70
CA GLY A 801 6.41 -7.17 10.72
C GLY A 801 7.67 -7.49 11.51
N GLU A 802 8.65 -8.17 10.90
CA GLU A 802 9.92 -8.48 11.58
C GLU A 802 10.64 -7.22 12.06
N GLU A 803 10.58 -6.11 11.33
CA GLU A 803 11.28 -4.87 11.69
C GLU A 803 10.63 -4.17 12.89
N ILE A 804 9.29 -4.24 13.00
CA ILE A 804 8.54 -3.81 14.19
C ILE A 804 8.95 -4.67 15.38
N ALA A 805 9.00 -5.99 15.19
CA ALA A 805 9.41 -6.94 16.21
C ALA A 805 10.86 -6.74 16.68
N GLN A 806 11.79 -6.43 15.77
CA GLN A 806 13.18 -6.07 16.10
C GLN A 806 13.21 -4.89 17.06
N GLY A 807 12.51 -3.80 16.73
CA GLY A 807 12.42 -2.62 17.60
C GLY A 807 11.82 -2.92 18.97
N LEU A 808 10.71 -3.68 19.01
CA LEU A 808 10.08 -4.10 20.26
C LEU A 808 11.03 -4.96 21.11
N ALA A 809 11.74 -5.91 20.50
CA ALA A 809 12.72 -6.74 21.19
C ALA A 809 13.87 -5.92 21.78
N LEU A 810 14.41 -4.94 21.02
CA LEU A 810 15.49 -4.06 21.46
C LEU A 810 15.11 -3.22 22.70
N ILE A 811 13.91 -2.64 22.73
CA ILE A 811 13.39 -1.89 23.89
C ILE A 811 12.93 -2.81 25.03
N GLY A 812 12.81 -4.12 24.79
CA GLY A 812 12.39 -5.12 25.77
C GLY A 812 10.88 -5.17 25.98
N ALA A 813 10.12 -5.12 24.89
CA ALA A 813 8.68 -5.27 24.84
C ALA A 813 8.28 -6.34 23.80
N ARG A 814 7.03 -6.82 23.88
CA ARG A 814 6.42 -7.67 22.86
C ARG A 814 4.93 -7.38 22.73
N PRO A 815 4.29 -7.65 21.58
CA PRO A 815 2.85 -7.54 21.44
C PRO A 815 2.12 -8.64 22.23
N THR A 816 0.83 -8.41 22.46
CA THR A 816 -0.14 -9.43 22.85
C THR A 816 -1.14 -9.60 21.71
N TRP A 817 -1.61 -10.82 21.50
CA TRP A 817 -2.51 -11.16 20.40
C TRP A 817 -3.81 -11.75 20.92
N ASP A 818 -4.90 -11.45 20.21
CA ASP A 818 -6.15 -12.15 20.37
C ASP A 818 -6.02 -13.59 19.83
N PRO A 819 -6.32 -14.63 20.62
CA PRO A 819 -6.09 -16.02 20.23
C PRO A 819 -7.02 -16.50 19.10
N ALA A 820 -8.17 -15.85 18.88
CA ALA A 820 -9.13 -16.25 17.86
C ALA A 820 -8.84 -15.61 16.49
N THR A 821 -8.38 -14.36 16.49
CA THR A 821 -8.24 -13.54 15.29
C THR A 821 -6.79 -13.25 14.91
N GLY A 822 -5.83 -13.50 15.80
CA GLY A 822 -4.42 -13.18 15.61
C GLY A 822 -4.12 -11.68 15.57
N ARG A 823 -5.09 -10.82 15.87
CA ARG A 823 -4.91 -9.36 15.91
C ARG A 823 -4.08 -8.95 17.11
N VAL A 824 -3.25 -7.93 16.94
CA VAL A 824 -2.54 -7.32 18.06
C VAL A 824 -3.53 -6.54 18.93
N THR A 825 -3.60 -6.85 20.22
CA THR A 825 -4.54 -6.26 21.17
C THR A 825 -3.89 -5.37 22.22
N GLY A 826 -2.57 -5.40 22.33
CA GLY A 826 -1.84 -4.66 23.34
C GLY A 826 -0.37 -5.04 23.38
N ILE A 827 0.29 -4.68 24.47
CA ILE A 827 1.73 -4.88 24.67
C ILE A 827 2.03 -5.50 26.04
N GLU A 828 3.18 -6.16 26.13
CA GLU A 828 3.79 -6.63 27.36
C GLU A 828 5.23 -6.11 27.44
N VAL A 829 5.59 -5.52 28.58
CA VAL A 829 6.96 -5.07 28.85
C VAL A 829 7.70 -6.17 29.63
N LEU A 830 8.82 -6.65 29.07
CA LEU A 830 9.63 -7.70 29.67
C LEU A 830 10.56 -7.12 30.76
N PRO A 831 10.76 -7.81 31.90
CA PRO A 831 11.74 -7.38 32.91
C PRO A 831 13.18 -7.42 32.39
N THR A 832 14.03 -6.46 32.76
CA THR A 832 15.46 -6.42 32.38
C THR A 832 16.22 -7.69 32.76
N ALA A 833 15.87 -8.33 33.88
CA ALA A 833 16.45 -9.60 34.29
C ALA A 833 16.21 -10.75 33.29
N VAL A 834 15.11 -10.71 32.52
CA VAL A 834 14.81 -11.67 31.44
C VAL A 834 15.59 -11.31 30.18
N LEU A 835 15.81 -10.02 29.92
CA LEU A 835 16.59 -9.55 28.77
C LEU A 835 18.08 -9.88 28.90
N GLY A 836 18.62 -9.91 30.13
CA GLY A 836 20.04 -10.17 30.38
C GLY A 836 20.98 -9.04 29.93
N ARG A 837 20.42 -7.87 29.61
CA ARG A 837 21.12 -6.67 29.12
C ARG A 837 20.31 -5.39 29.43
N PRO A 838 20.92 -4.19 29.33
CA PRO A 838 20.16 -2.94 29.30
C PRO A 838 19.18 -2.87 28.11
N ARG A 839 18.18 -2.00 28.23
CA ARG A 839 17.30 -1.64 27.11
C ARG A 839 18.04 -0.72 26.15
N VAL A 840 17.75 -0.83 24.85
CA VAL A 840 18.31 0.06 23.83
C VAL A 840 17.31 1.16 23.50
N ASP A 841 17.75 2.41 23.41
CA ASP A 841 16.90 3.53 23.01
C ASP A 841 16.77 3.59 21.47
N VAL A 842 15.67 3.03 20.95
CA VAL A 842 15.44 2.90 19.50
C VAL A 842 14.73 4.12 18.94
N THR A 843 15.29 4.69 17.87
CA THR A 843 14.64 5.67 17.01
C THR A 843 14.15 4.99 15.74
N PHE A 844 12.84 5.01 15.50
CA PHE A 844 12.23 4.46 14.29
C PHE A 844 12.17 5.53 13.20
N ARG A 845 12.89 5.30 12.09
CA ARG A 845 12.77 6.12 10.88
C ARG A 845 11.79 5.44 9.92
N ILE A 846 10.54 5.92 9.90
CA ILE A 846 9.48 5.33 9.07
C ILE A 846 9.49 5.92 7.66
N SER A 847 9.34 5.06 6.65
CA SER A 847 9.06 5.49 5.27
C SER A 847 7.65 6.09 5.15
N GLY A 848 7.42 6.93 4.13
CA GLY A 848 6.07 7.46 3.85
C GLY A 848 5.05 6.36 3.57
N LEU A 849 5.46 5.28 2.89
CA LEU A 849 4.59 4.12 2.67
C LEU A 849 4.26 3.40 3.98
N PHE A 850 5.21 3.29 4.92
CA PHE A 850 4.94 2.70 6.23
C PHE A 850 3.92 3.54 7.02
N ARG A 851 4.10 4.87 7.02
CA ARG A 851 3.15 5.82 7.65
C ARG A 851 1.72 5.60 7.15
N ASP A 852 1.56 5.46 5.83
CA ASP A 852 0.23 5.41 5.23
C ASP A 852 -0.46 4.05 5.43
N LEU A 853 0.31 2.97 5.50
CA LEU A 853 -0.22 1.61 5.63
C LEU A 853 -0.37 1.15 7.09
N PHE A 854 0.44 1.66 8.03
CA PHE A 854 0.57 1.11 9.38
C PHE A 854 0.35 2.10 10.54
N PRO A 855 -0.68 2.97 10.53
CA PRO A 855 -0.93 3.89 11.65
C PRO A 855 -1.23 3.15 12.97
N ALA A 856 -1.86 1.98 12.91
CA ALA A 856 -2.08 1.14 14.10
C ALA A 856 -0.76 0.62 14.69
N GLN A 857 0.23 0.30 13.84
CA GLN A 857 1.56 -0.12 14.31
C GLN A 857 2.37 1.06 14.83
N ILE A 858 2.19 2.27 14.29
CA ILE A 858 2.77 3.48 14.86
C ILE A 858 2.24 3.68 16.29
N ALA A 859 0.91 3.55 16.47
CA ALA A 859 0.30 3.61 17.79
C ALA A 859 0.81 2.51 18.73
N LEU A 860 1.00 1.28 18.23
CA LEU A 860 1.59 0.17 18.98
C LEU A 860 3.01 0.48 19.45
N LEU A 861 3.87 0.99 18.57
CA LEU A 861 5.25 1.36 18.88
C LEU A 861 5.29 2.49 19.92
N ASP A 862 4.49 3.54 19.76
CA ASP A 862 4.41 4.64 20.72
C ASP A 862 3.92 4.14 22.10
N ALA A 863 2.88 3.29 22.13
CA ALA A 863 2.41 2.68 23.36
C ALA A 863 3.51 1.85 24.06
N ALA A 864 4.28 1.07 23.29
CA ALA A 864 5.39 0.29 23.82
C ALA A 864 6.51 1.17 24.39
N LEU A 865 6.91 2.21 23.66
CA LEU A 865 7.93 3.17 24.09
C LEU A 865 7.53 3.86 25.41
N ARG A 866 6.28 4.34 25.52
CA ARG A 866 5.77 4.98 26.74
C ARG A 866 5.70 3.99 27.91
N ALA A 867 5.20 2.78 27.67
CA ALA A 867 5.11 1.76 28.71
C ALA A 867 6.49 1.35 29.25
N VAL A 868 7.49 1.27 28.38
CA VAL A 868 8.88 1.04 28.77
C VAL A 868 9.46 2.23 29.53
N ALA A 869 9.20 3.47 29.09
CA ALA A 869 9.69 4.68 29.75
C ALA A 869 9.12 4.87 31.17
N ARG A 870 7.88 4.41 31.43
CA ARG A 870 7.25 4.43 32.76
C ARG A 870 7.83 3.39 33.75
N ARG A 871 8.71 2.49 33.32
CA ARG A 871 9.25 1.47 34.21
C ARG A 871 10.16 2.07 35.29
N GLU A 872 9.95 1.62 36.52
CA GLU A 872 10.85 1.94 37.63
C GLU A 872 12.18 1.16 37.54
N GLU A 873 13.05 1.60 36.64
CA GLU A 873 14.39 1.06 36.40
C GLU A 873 15.45 2.18 36.56
N THR A 874 16.74 1.83 36.66
CA THR A 874 17.82 2.83 36.67
C THR A 874 18.04 3.42 35.27
N ALA A 875 18.63 4.62 35.18
CA ALA A 875 18.90 5.27 33.90
C ALA A 875 19.90 4.46 33.03
N ASP A 876 20.84 3.77 33.69
CA ASP A 876 21.81 2.91 33.01
C ASP A 876 21.16 1.63 32.47
N GLU A 877 20.11 1.11 33.11
CA GLU A 877 19.36 -0.04 32.61
C GLU A 877 18.29 0.33 31.56
N ASN A 878 17.71 1.53 31.68
CA ASN A 878 16.62 2.00 30.84
C ASN A 878 16.82 3.46 30.38
N PRO A 879 17.44 3.67 29.20
CA PRO A 879 17.63 5.00 28.64
C PRO A 879 16.32 5.70 28.24
N LEU A 880 15.22 4.96 28.00
CA LEU A 880 13.92 5.54 27.65
C LEU A 880 13.31 6.28 28.87
N LYS A 881 13.45 5.71 30.07
CA LYS A 881 13.05 6.39 31.32
C LYS A 881 13.81 7.70 31.50
N ALA A 882 15.11 7.70 31.25
CA ALA A 882 15.96 8.87 31.40
C ALA A 882 15.56 10.00 30.41
N ALA A 883 15.12 9.65 29.21
CA ALA A 883 14.63 10.61 28.22
C ALA A 883 13.23 11.17 28.53
N GLY A 884 12.42 10.43 29.28
CA GLY A 884 11.05 10.79 29.63
C GLY A 884 10.01 10.21 28.68
N GLU A 885 8.79 10.01 29.19
CA GLU A 885 7.71 9.31 28.49
C GLU A 885 7.27 10.00 27.19
N GLU A 886 7.29 11.33 27.15
CA GLU A 886 6.82 12.12 25.99
C GLU A 886 7.91 12.33 24.93
N ALA A 887 9.07 11.68 25.07
CA ALA A 887 10.17 11.87 24.15
C ALA A 887 9.91 11.17 22.81
N ALA A 888 9.82 11.93 21.72
CA ALA A 888 9.58 11.39 20.39
C ALA A 888 10.66 10.40 19.94
N ARG A 889 10.24 9.27 19.35
CA ARG A 889 11.11 8.22 18.81
C ARG A 889 10.73 7.71 17.43
N ILE A 890 9.55 8.06 16.93
CA ILE A 890 9.08 7.62 15.62
C ILE A 890 9.07 8.85 14.71
N PHE A 891 9.87 8.83 13.64
CA PHE A 891 10.10 9.98 12.76
C PHE A 891 9.88 9.62 11.30
N GLY A 892 9.11 10.45 10.61
CA GLY A 892 8.68 10.25 9.23
C GLY A 892 8.74 11.55 8.42
N THR A 893 8.54 11.44 7.12
CA THR A 893 8.19 12.59 6.27
C THR A 893 6.86 13.18 6.69
N ALA A 894 6.59 14.44 6.37
CA ALA A 894 5.27 15.06 6.56
C ALA A 894 4.16 14.24 5.85
N PRO A 895 2.91 14.21 6.35
CA PRO A 895 1.80 13.53 5.68
C PRO A 895 1.70 13.92 4.21
N GLY A 896 1.50 12.91 3.36
CA GLY A 896 1.60 13.07 1.91
C GLY A 896 3.00 12.80 1.39
N ALA A 897 4.10 13.19 2.05
CA ALA A 897 5.45 13.14 1.46
C ALA A 897 6.15 11.78 1.54
N TYR A 898 7.04 11.51 0.59
CA TYR A 898 7.79 10.26 0.46
C TYR A 898 9.28 10.53 0.17
N GLY A 899 10.11 9.50 0.33
CA GLY A 899 11.56 9.58 0.10
C GLY A 899 12.36 10.24 1.23
N ALA A 900 13.68 10.37 1.01
CA ALA A 900 14.63 10.97 1.96
C ALA A 900 15.10 12.38 1.56
N GLY A 901 14.43 13.03 0.60
CA GLY A 901 14.62 14.45 0.27
C GLY A 901 15.65 14.78 -0.82
N LEU A 902 16.54 13.85 -1.19
CA LEU A 902 17.43 13.98 -2.35
C LEU A 902 17.67 12.60 -2.99
N GLU A 903 17.54 12.53 -4.32
CA GLU A 903 17.97 11.37 -5.11
C GLU A 903 19.26 11.70 -5.86
N ALA A 904 20.19 10.74 -5.89
CA ALA A 904 21.58 10.91 -6.28
C ALA A 904 21.79 11.70 -7.59
N GLY A 905 22.79 12.59 -7.58
CA GLY A 905 23.32 13.44 -8.66
C GLY A 905 24.77 13.79 -8.32
N ASP A 906 25.30 14.98 -8.66
CA ASP A 906 26.51 15.46 -7.99
C ASP A 906 26.17 15.71 -6.51
N ILE A 907 26.33 14.67 -5.70
CA ILE A 907 25.99 14.66 -4.29
C ILE A 907 27.07 15.45 -3.54
N GLU A 908 26.73 16.67 -3.16
CA GLU A 908 27.43 17.35 -2.07
C GLU A 908 26.96 16.74 -0.75
N ARG A 909 27.89 16.11 -0.02
CA ARG A 909 27.58 15.35 1.20
C ARG A 909 26.85 16.20 2.24
N GLU A 910 27.23 17.46 2.40
CA GLU A 910 26.57 18.40 3.33
C GLU A 910 25.09 18.61 2.97
N ALA A 911 24.78 18.80 1.68
CA ALA A 911 23.42 18.94 1.20
C ALA A 911 22.61 17.64 1.40
N LEU A 912 23.24 16.48 1.19
CA LEU A 912 22.61 15.18 1.43
C LEU A 912 22.23 14.99 2.90
N GLY A 913 23.14 15.30 3.82
CA GLY A 913 22.87 15.22 5.26
C GLY A 913 21.75 16.19 5.69
N ALA A 914 21.76 17.41 5.17
CA ALA A 914 20.72 18.40 5.44
C ALA A 914 19.34 17.95 4.92
N ALA A 915 19.28 17.41 3.71
CA ALA A 915 18.04 16.89 3.13
C ALA A 915 17.50 15.68 3.89
N TYR A 916 18.38 14.76 4.31
CA TYR A 916 17.98 13.62 5.13
C TYR A 916 17.34 14.06 6.45
N LEU A 917 17.95 15.01 7.16
CA LEU A 917 17.39 15.57 8.40
C LEU A 917 16.04 16.28 8.14
N ALA A 918 15.96 17.07 7.07
CA ALA A 918 14.72 17.76 6.68
C ALA A 918 13.60 16.80 6.27
N SER A 919 13.95 15.64 5.69
CA SER A 919 12.98 14.61 5.29
C SER A 919 12.31 13.92 6.49
N ALA A 920 12.86 14.05 7.69
CA ALA A 920 12.29 13.52 8.93
C ALA A 920 11.65 14.64 9.77
N SER A 921 10.93 15.54 9.10
CA SER A 921 10.35 16.75 9.69
C SER A 921 9.25 16.49 10.72
N HIS A 922 8.69 15.28 10.80
CA HIS A 922 7.56 14.97 11.67
C HIS A 922 7.85 13.81 12.61
N ALA A 923 7.40 13.96 13.86
CA ALA A 923 7.29 12.90 14.84
C ALA A 923 5.89 12.28 14.77
N TYR A 924 5.80 10.98 15.05
CA TYR A 924 4.57 10.21 14.97
C TYR A 924 4.26 9.53 16.30
N GLY A 925 2.98 9.50 16.70
CA GLY A 925 2.54 8.85 17.94
C GLY A 925 1.05 9.05 18.23
N GLY A 926 0.61 8.65 19.43
CA GLY A 926 -0.80 8.70 19.83
C GLY A 926 -1.63 7.53 19.29
N ALA A 927 -2.90 7.46 19.71
CA ALA A 927 -3.80 6.33 19.43
C ALA A 927 -4.05 6.09 17.94
N GLU A 928 -3.94 7.13 17.10
CA GLU A 928 -4.16 7.07 15.66
C GLU A 928 -2.88 7.24 14.83
N GLY A 929 -1.71 7.30 15.47
CA GLY A 929 -0.43 7.54 14.77
C GLY A 929 -0.36 8.94 14.15
N GLU A 930 -0.75 9.95 14.90
CA GLU A 930 -0.79 11.36 14.50
C GLU A 930 0.61 11.91 14.20
N ALA A 931 0.69 12.75 13.17
CA ALA A 931 1.90 13.49 12.82
C ALA A 931 1.96 14.81 13.58
N ARG A 932 3.14 15.17 14.09
CA ARG A 932 3.43 16.49 14.69
C ARG A 932 4.78 16.97 14.19
N ASP A 933 4.93 18.28 13.99
CA ASP A 933 6.23 18.85 13.62
C ASP A 933 7.29 18.48 14.67
N ALA A 934 8.42 17.96 14.20
CA ALA A 934 9.50 17.47 15.06
C ALA A 934 10.54 18.55 15.41
N GLY A 935 10.53 19.70 14.73
CA GLY A 935 11.61 20.68 14.79
C GLY A 935 12.99 20.01 14.66
N ALA A 936 13.87 20.25 15.65
CA ALA A 936 15.22 19.67 15.69
C ALA A 936 15.30 18.31 16.44
N ALA A 937 14.18 17.70 16.84
CA ALA A 937 14.19 16.50 17.68
C ALA A 937 14.86 15.31 16.98
N PHE A 938 14.62 15.12 15.68
CA PHE A 938 15.26 14.05 14.92
C PHE A 938 16.78 14.23 14.82
N THR A 939 17.26 15.46 14.61
CA THR A 939 18.69 15.79 14.61
C THR A 939 19.36 15.37 15.92
N ALA A 940 18.71 15.60 17.06
CA ALA A 940 19.23 15.16 18.36
C ALA A 940 19.31 13.63 18.47
N ARG A 941 18.38 12.88 17.85
CA ARG A 941 18.42 11.42 17.79
C ARG A 941 19.58 10.91 16.94
N VAL A 942 19.81 11.52 15.78
CA VAL A 942 20.96 11.19 14.92
C VAL A 942 22.28 11.46 15.63
N ALA A 943 22.39 12.59 16.35
CA ALA A 943 23.60 12.94 17.11
C ALA A 943 23.91 11.94 18.25
N ALA A 944 22.88 11.33 18.83
CA ALA A 944 22.98 10.41 19.96
C ALA A 944 23.11 8.93 19.55
N ALA A 945 22.92 8.59 18.27
CA ALA A 945 22.93 7.21 17.80
C ALA A 945 24.34 6.61 17.81
N ASP A 946 24.45 5.37 18.28
CA ASP A 946 25.67 4.56 18.18
C ASP A 946 25.77 3.86 16.82
N LEU A 947 24.62 3.54 16.21
CA LEU A 947 24.52 2.87 14.92
C LEU A 947 23.19 3.15 14.19
N LEU A 948 23.22 2.98 12.87
CA LEU A 948 22.06 2.80 12.00
C LEU A 948 21.91 1.31 11.67
N VAL A 949 20.68 0.81 11.75
CA VAL A 949 20.29 -0.51 11.28
C VAL A 949 19.34 -0.37 10.10
N HIS A 950 19.79 -0.84 8.94
CA HIS A 950 19.03 -0.87 7.69
C HIS A 950 18.74 -2.31 7.29
N GLY A 951 17.47 -2.68 7.08
CA GLY A 951 17.07 -4.05 6.79
C GLY A 951 17.19 -4.44 5.32
N ALA A 952 17.66 -5.66 5.04
CA ALA A 952 17.67 -6.27 3.71
C ALA A 952 16.96 -7.64 3.77
N ASP A 953 15.71 -7.72 3.32
CA ASP A 953 14.87 -8.89 3.52
C ASP A 953 14.65 -9.76 2.27
N ASP A 954 14.85 -9.21 1.06
CA ASP A 954 14.62 -9.93 -0.20
C ASP A 954 15.96 -10.34 -0.84
N PRO A 955 16.25 -11.65 -1.01
CA PRO A 955 17.49 -12.09 -1.67
C PRO A 955 17.56 -11.69 -3.15
N GLY A 956 16.44 -11.28 -3.75
CA GLY A 956 16.36 -10.76 -5.11
C GLY A 956 16.53 -9.25 -5.21
N ARG A 957 16.93 -8.54 -4.14
CA ARG A 957 17.23 -7.11 -4.15
C ARG A 957 18.50 -6.83 -3.36
N ASP A 958 19.31 -5.90 -3.85
CA ASP A 958 20.50 -5.44 -3.13
C ASP A 958 20.66 -3.91 -3.20
N LEU A 959 21.65 -3.39 -2.47
CA LEU A 959 21.90 -1.96 -2.29
C LEU A 959 22.26 -1.22 -3.58
N LEU A 960 22.67 -1.92 -4.65
CA LEU A 960 23.14 -1.31 -5.90
C LEU A 960 22.08 -1.28 -7.00
N GLU A 961 20.81 -1.55 -6.69
CA GLU A 961 19.71 -1.57 -7.66
C GLU A 961 18.81 -0.34 -7.66
N GLY A 962 18.76 0.38 -6.56
CA GLY A 962 17.85 1.51 -6.34
C GLY A 962 18.51 2.69 -5.63
N ASP A 963 17.85 3.85 -5.69
CA ASP A 963 18.25 5.09 -5.02
C ASP A 963 17.89 5.12 -3.53
N ALA A 964 16.77 4.53 -3.15
CA ALA A 964 16.24 4.62 -1.79
C ALA A 964 17.28 4.19 -0.73
N ASP A 965 17.96 3.06 -0.96
CA ASP A 965 18.96 2.52 -0.03
C ASP A 965 20.13 3.52 0.17
N LEU A 966 20.64 4.10 -0.92
CA LEU A 966 21.66 5.14 -0.90
C LEU A 966 21.18 6.42 -0.19
N ALA A 967 19.95 6.87 -0.47
CA ALA A 967 19.41 8.10 0.09
C ALA A 967 19.22 7.99 1.62
N PHE A 968 18.81 6.83 2.14
CA PHE A 968 18.64 6.60 3.57
C PHE A 968 19.98 6.37 4.28
N ILE A 969 20.78 5.41 3.83
CA ILE A 969 22.06 5.07 4.47
C ILE A 969 23.06 6.20 4.31
N GLY A 970 23.23 6.69 3.07
CA GLY A 970 24.12 7.79 2.75
C GLY A 970 23.68 9.11 3.38
N GLY A 971 22.37 9.37 3.41
CA GLY A 971 21.79 10.53 4.07
C GLY A 971 22.05 10.56 5.57
N PHE A 972 21.84 9.43 6.25
CA PHE A 972 22.16 9.31 7.67
C PHE A 972 23.66 9.47 7.94
N ALA A 973 24.51 8.81 7.15
CA ALA A 973 25.97 8.89 7.29
C ALA A 973 26.47 10.35 7.14
N ALA A 974 25.99 11.04 6.12
CA ALA A 974 26.30 12.43 5.85
C ALA A 974 25.79 13.37 6.97
N ALA A 975 24.57 13.15 7.45
CA ALA A 975 23.99 13.93 8.55
C ALA A 975 24.77 13.74 9.86
N ALA A 976 25.13 12.50 10.20
CA ALA A 976 25.92 12.21 11.38
C ALA A 976 27.33 12.82 11.32
N GLU A 977 28.00 12.74 10.16
CA GLU A 977 29.30 13.38 9.93
C GLU A 977 29.20 14.90 10.11
N GLY A 978 28.17 15.54 9.55
CA GLY A 978 27.90 16.98 9.74
C GLY A 978 27.66 17.39 11.20
N LEU A 979 27.23 16.45 12.05
CA LEU A 979 27.06 16.63 13.49
C LEU A 979 28.33 16.25 14.30
N GLY A 980 29.43 15.92 13.63
CA GLY A 980 30.68 15.51 14.27
C GLY A 980 30.65 14.10 14.86
N ARG A 981 29.77 13.22 14.34
CA ARG A 981 29.59 11.84 14.77
C ARG A 981 29.95 10.87 13.63
N ALA A 982 30.28 9.64 13.99
CA ALA A 982 30.57 8.56 13.05
C ALA A 982 29.97 7.24 13.58
N PRO A 983 28.63 7.12 13.64
CA PRO A 983 27.95 5.90 14.07
C PRO A 983 28.22 4.74 13.09
N ASP A 984 28.12 3.51 13.58
CA ASP A 984 28.23 2.33 12.73
C ASP A 984 27.06 2.27 11.74
N LEU A 985 27.33 1.87 10.50
CA LEU A 985 26.32 1.66 9.46
C LEU A 985 26.17 0.16 9.26
N VAL A 986 25.04 -0.39 9.70
CA VAL A 986 24.77 -1.84 9.70
C VAL A 986 23.66 -2.18 8.72
N VAL A 987 23.95 -3.10 7.81
CA VAL A 987 22.99 -3.75 6.92
C VAL A 987 22.62 -5.09 7.56
N LEU A 988 21.37 -5.20 8.02
CA LEU A 988 20.82 -6.39 8.63
C LEU A 988 20.13 -7.24 7.55
N ASP A 989 20.86 -8.25 7.08
CA ASP A 989 20.36 -9.22 6.10
C ASP A 989 19.50 -10.26 6.80
N THR A 990 18.20 -10.26 6.49
CA THR A 990 17.25 -11.26 6.95
C THR A 990 16.71 -12.09 5.79
N SER A 991 17.36 -12.10 4.63
CA SER A 991 16.91 -12.88 3.47
C SER A 991 16.81 -14.39 3.75
N ASP A 992 17.65 -14.91 4.66
CA ASP A 992 17.43 -16.17 5.37
C ASP A 992 16.93 -15.88 6.80
N PRO A 993 15.62 -16.01 7.07
CA PRO A 993 15.05 -15.66 8.37
C PRO A 993 15.62 -16.50 9.53
N ALA A 994 16.13 -17.71 9.25
CA ALA A 994 16.70 -18.58 10.27
C ALA A 994 18.13 -18.19 10.66
N ARG A 995 18.81 -17.39 9.84
CA ARG A 995 20.22 -17.00 10.00
C ARG A 995 20.40 -15.51 9.64
N PRO A 996 19.82 -14.59 10.43
CA PRO A 996 20.04 -13.16 10.20
C PRO A 996 21.53 -12.83 10.35
N ALA A 997 22.01 -11.86 9.58
CA ALA A 997 23.41 -11.43 9.60
C ALA A 997 23.51 -9.89 9.62
N ALA A 998 24.11 -9.35 10.68
CA ALA A 998 24.38 -7.92 10.81
C ALA A 998 25.76 -7.60 10.22
N ARG A 999 25.80 -6.98 9.03
CA ARG A 999 27.04 -6.66 8.32
C ARG A 999 27.35 -5.16 8.36
N PRO A 1000 28.60 -4.75 8.64
CA PRO A 1000 29.04 -3.40 8.33
C PRO A 1000 28.82 -3.05 6.85
N LEU A 1001 28.49 -1.79 6.56
CA LEU A 1001 28.15 -1.33 5.21
C LEU A 1001 29.24 -1.63 4.17
N ASP A 1002 30.52 -1.46 4.52
CA ASP A 1002 31.65 -1.73 3.64
C ASP A 1002 31.74 -3.21 3.24
N GLN A 1003 31.54 -4.13 4.19
CA GLN A 1003 31.48 -5.57 3.93
C GLN A 1003 30.25 -5.95 3.09
N ALA A 1004 29.10 -5.34 3.36
CA ALA A 1004 27.88 -5.57 2.58
C ALA A 1004 28.08 -5.13 1.11
N ILE A 1005 28.65 -3.93 0.89
CA ILE A 1005 28.96 -3.45 -0.46
C ILE A 1005 30.03 -4.33 -1.13
N ALA A 1006 31.08 -4.72 -0.42
CA ALA A 1006 32.12 -5.60 -0.97
C ALA A 1006 31.53 -6.93 -1.45
N ARG A 1007 30.70 -7.58 -0.63
CA ARG A 1007 29.99 -8.81 -0.99
C ARG A 1007 29.15 -8.62 -2.25
N ILE A 1008 28.37 -7.53 -2.33
CA ILE A 1008 27.52 -7.24 -3.49
C ILE A 1008 28.36 -7.01 -4.74
N VAL A 1009 29.44 -6.22 -4.66
CA VAL A 1009 30.33 -5.96 -5.81
C VAL A 1009 30.94 -7.27 -6.32
N ARG A 1010 31.41 -8.15 -5.44
CA ARG A 1010 31.94 -9.48 -5.82
C ARG A 1010 30.87 -10.33 -6.53
N GLY A 1011 29.62 -10.24 -6.10
CA GLY A 1011 28.48 -10.84 -6.80
C GLY A 1011 28.21 -10.22 -8.19
N ARG A 1012 28.22 -8.89 -8.28
CA ARG A 1012 27.93 -8.13 -9.53
C ARG A 1012 28.99 -8.33 -10.61
N VAL A 1013 30.25 -8.50 -10.23
CA VAL A 1013 31.35 -8.78 -11.19
C VAL A 1013 31.44 -10.26 -11.58
N ASN A 1014 30.65 -11.15 -10.96
CA ASN A 1014 30.65 -12.57 -11.28
C ASN A 1014 30.21 -12.81 -12.73
N PRO A 1015 30.92 -13.63 -13.53
CA PRO A 1015 30.57 -13.88 -14.93
C PRO A 1015 29.15 -14.40 -15.14
N ARG A 1016 28.56 -15.11 -14.16
CA ARG A 1016 27.17 -15.56 -14.22
C ARG A 1016 26.21 -14.38 -14.21
N HIS A 1017 26.41 -13.41 -13.32
CA HIS A 1017 25.59 -12.21 -13.26
C HIS A 1017 25.75 -11.36 -14.53
N VAL A 1018 27.00 -11.09 -14.92
CA VAL A 1018 27.30 -10.32 -16.14
C VAL A 1018 26.66 -10.98 -17.36
N GLY A 1019 26.84 -12.29 -17.55
CA GLY A 1019 26.21 -13.05 -18.62
C GLY A 1019 24.68 -13.04 -18.55
N GLY A 1020 24.10 -12.91 -17.35
CA GLY A 1020 22.69 -12.61 -17.12
C GLY A 1020 22.26 -11.29 -17.74
N LEU A 1021 22.97 -10.20 -17.43
CA LEU A 1021 22.64 -8.86 -17.95
C LEU A 1021 22.72 -8.78 -19.48
N LEU A 1022 23.74 -9.41 -20.08
CA LEU A 1022 23.96 -9.37 -21.53
C LEU A 1022 22.84 -10.02 -22.36
N ARG A 1023 21.95 -10.81 -21.75
CA ARG A 1023 20.79 -11.43 -22.43
C ARG A 1023 19.58 -10.50 -22.59
N HIS A 1024 19.61 -9.30 -22.00
CA HIS A 1024 18.42 -8.45 -21.81
C HIS A 1024 18.55 -7.06 -22.44
N GLY A 1025 19.25 -6.94 -23.58
CA GLY A 1025 19.24 -5.73 -24.41
C GLY A 1025 19.34 -4.41 -23.62
N PRO A 1026 18.50 -3.40 -23.92
CA PRO A 1026 18.51 -2.12 -23.21
C PRO A 1026 18.35 -2.23 -21.68
N ARG A 1027 17.56 -3.20 -21.19
CA ARG A 1027 17.37 -3.41 -19.74
C ARG A 1027 18.67 -3.82 -19.06
N GLY A 1028 19.45 -4.69 -19.70
CA GLY A 1028 20.76 -5.12 -19.23
C GLY A 1028 21.78 -3.97 -19.21
N ALA A 1029 21.82 -3.16 -20.27
CA ALA A 1029 22.68 -1.97 -20.33
C ALA A 1029 22.32 -0.94 -19.24
N ALA A 1030 21.02 -0.74 -18.97
CA ALA A 1030 20.55 0.15 -17.91
C ALA A 1030 20.97 -0.35 -16.52
N GLU A 1031 20.93 -1.66 -16.26
CA GLU A 1031 21.38 -2.23 -14.98
C GLU A 1031 22.88 -2.04 -14.73
N ILE A 1032 23.69 -2.15 -15.78
CA ILE A 1032 25.13 -1.88 -15.73
C ILE A 1032 25.37 -0.42 -15.33
N ALA A 1033 24.70 0.52 -16.02
CA ALA A 1033 24.80 1.94 -15.70
C ALA A 1033 24.34 2.26 -14.28
N GLU A 1034 23.24 1.65 -13.84
CA GLU A 1034 22.71 1.81 -12.49
C GLU A 1034 23.70 1.31 -11.43
N THR A 1035 24.23 0.09 -11.60
CA THR A 1035 25.18 -0.50 -10.65
C THR A 1035 26.41 0.40 -10.46
N VAL A 1036 26.93 0.98 -11.56
CA VAL A 1036 28.06 1.93 -11.53
C VAL A 1036 27.67 3.20 -10.79
N ASP A 1037 26.50 3.77 -11.11
CA ASP A 1037 26.01 5.00 -10.48
C ASP A 1037 25.85 4.83 -8.97
N ARG A 1038 25.27 3.71 -8.53
CA ARG A 1038 25.01 3.43 -7.12
C ARG A 1038 26.28 3.19 -6.33
N LEU A 1039 27.23 2.42 -6.86
CA LEU A 1039 28.51 2.21 -6.17
C LEU A 1039 29.25 3.54 -5.96
N ILE A 1040 29.31 4.38 -7.00
CA ILE A 1040 29.97 5.69 -6.91
C ILE A 1040 29.16 6.64 -6.04
N GLY A 1041 27.83 6.59 -6.09
CA GLY A 1041 26.95 7.34 -5.20
C GLY A 1041 27.19 7.00 -3.72
N PHE A 1042 27.38 5.73 -3.37
CA PHE A 1042 27.79 5.33 -2.02
C PHE A 1042 29.19 5.85 -1.67
N ALA A 1043 30.12 5.91 -2.62
CA ALA A 1043 31.45 6.50 -2.40
C ALA A 1043 31.37 8.02 -2.17
N GLU A 1044 30.46 8.72 -2.84
CA GLU A 1044 30.20 10.15 -2.66
C GLU A 1044 29.52 10.42 -1.30
N ALA A 1045 28.47 9.66 -0.98
CA ALA A 1045 27.65 9.85 0.21
C ALA A 1045 28.31 9.35 1.51
N THR A 1046 29.20 8.35 1.42
CA THR A 1046 29.80 7.69 2.59
C THR A 1046 31.33 7.67 2.50
N ARG A 1047 31.99 7.05 3.48
CA ARG A 1047 33.43 6.70 3.42
C ARG A 1047 33.64 5.19 3.32
N ALA A 1048 32.59 4.43 3.01
CA ALA A 1048 32.54 2.98 3.12
C ALA A 1048 32.87 2.23 1.82
N VAL A 1049 33.21 2.93 0.72
CA VAL A 1049 33.52 2.31 -0.57
C VAL A 1049 35.03 2.40 -0.87
N PRO A 1050 35.79 1.32 -0.68
CA PRO A 1050 37.19 1.27 -1.07
C PRO A 1050 37.40 1.35 -2.59
N GLY A 1051 38.45 2.03 -3.03
CA GLY A 1051 38.76 2.20 -4.45
C GLY A 1051 39.00 0.89 -5.23
N HIS A 1052 39.38 -0.21 -4.57
CA HIS A 1052 39.56 -1.50 -5.25
C HIS A 1052 38.24 -2.15 -5.68
N LEU A 1053 37.12 -1.80 -5.04
CA LEU A 1053 35.79 -2.24 -5.49
C LEU A 1053 35.38 -1.52 -6.79
N ILE A 1054 35.75 -0.24 -6.92
CA ILE A 1054 35.56 0.54 -8.14
C ILE A 1054 36.45 -0.02 -9.26
N ASP A 1055 37.71 -0.38 -8.95
CA ASP A 1055 38.60 -1.08 -9.90
C ASP A 1055 37.96 -2.39 -10.41
N ALA A 1056 37.40 -3.20 -9.53
CA ALA A 1056 36.78 -4.48 -9.89
C ALA A 1056 35.57 -4.28 -10.81
N LEU A 1057 34.72 -3.31 -10.50
CA LEU A 1057 33.54 -3.01 -11.33
C LEU A 1057 33.95 -2.46 -12.71
N HIS A 1058 34.93 -1.56 -12.75
CA HIS A 1058 35.49 -1.05 -14.02
C HIS A 1058 36.06 -2.18 -14.87
N ALA A 1059 36.85 -3.09 -14.28
CA ALA A 1059 37.41 -4.22 -14.99
C ALA A 1059 36.34 -5.11 -15.62
N ALA A 1060 35.24 -5.37 -14.90
CA ALA A 1060 34.15 -6.22 -15.39
C ALA A 1060 33.29 -5.55 -16.46
N TYR A 1061 33.02 -4.24 -16.35
CA TYR A 1061 32.02 -3.58 -17.20
C TYR A 1061 32.61 -2.75 -18.35
N VAL A 1062 33.85 -2.28 -18.21
CA VAL A 1062 34.54 -1.46 -19.22
C VAL A 1062 35.77 -2.19 -19.76
N GLY A 1063 36.52 -2.85 -18.86
CA GLY A 1063 37.74 -3.59 -19.22
C GLY A 1063 37.49 -4.86 -20.03
N ASP A 1064 36.31 -5.47 -19.90
CA ASP A 1064 35.88 -6.62 -20.70
C ASP A 1064 35.33 -6.15 -22.05
N ALA A 1065 35.96 -6.59 -23.14
CA ALA A 1065 35.59 -6.19 -24.50
C ALA A 1065 34.15 -6.62 -24.88
N ALA A 1066 33.68 -7.78 -24.42
CA ALA A 1066 32.34 -8.26 -24.75
C ALA A 1066 31.25 -7.41 -24.09
N VAL A 1067 31.48 -6.99 -22.83
CA VAL A 1067 30.56 -6.09 -22.11
C VAL A 1067 30.58 -4.69 -22.70
N ARG A 1068 31.77 -4.17 -23.01
CA ARG A 1068 31.94 -2.87 -23.66
C ARG A 1068 31.24 -2.82 -25.01
N ASP A 1069 31.49 -3.80 -25.88
CA ASP A 1069 30.87 -3.88 -27.20
C ASP A 1069 29.35 -4.03 -27.09
N PHE A 1070 28.85 -4.73 -26.06
CA PHE A 1070 27.43 -4.81 -25.77
C PHE A 1070 26.84 -3.44 -25.41
N LEU A 1071 27.46 -2.69 -24.50
CA LEU A 1071 27.00 -1.35 -24.11
C LEU A 1071 26.93 -0.43 -25.33
N LEU A 1072 28.01 -0.37 -26.13
CA LEU A 1072 28.08 0.46 -27.34
C LEU A 1072 26.98 0.12 -28.36
N ARG A 1073 26.75 -1.18 -28.63
CA ARG A 1073 25.72 -1.58 -29.60
C ARG A 1073 24.29 -1.38 -29.09
N THR A 1074 24.09 -1.47 -27.78
CA THR A 1074 22.74 -1.59 -27.19
C THR A 1074 22.23 -0.26 -26.66
N SER A 1075 23.10 0.51 -26.00
CA SER A 1075 22.80 1.84 -25.47
C SER A 1075 24.07 2.70 -25.40
N PRO A 1076 24.39 3.44 -26.47
CA PRO A 1076 25.49 4.42 -26.47
C PRO A 1076 25.34 5.49 -25.37
N GLU A 1077 24.10 5.81 -24.98
CA GLU A 1077 23.80 6.72 -23.87
C GLU A 1077 24.30 6.16 -22.52
N ALA A 1078 24.03 4.88 -22.24
CA ALA A 1078 24.51 4.21 -21.03
C ALA A 1078 26.05 4.10 -21.02
N ALA A 1079 26.66 3.77 -22.17
CA ALA A 1079 28.13 3.74 -22.30
C ALA A 1079 28.79 5.07 -21.93
N ARG A 1080 28.31 6.20 -22.47
CA ARG A 1080 28.85 7.54 -22.14
C ARG A 1080 28.69 7.87 -20.67
N PHE A 1081 27.55 7.52 -20.08
CA PHE A 1081 27.30 7.77 -18.67
C PHE A 1081 28.18 6.93 -17.74
N VAL A 1082 28.37 5.65 -18.04
CA VAL A 1082 29.30 4.78 -17.30
C VAL A 1082 30.71 5.36 -17.35
N ALA A 1083 31.18 5.77 -18.54
CA ALA A 1083 32.49 6.41 -18.68
C ALA A 1083 32.60 7.70 -17.84
N ALA A 1084 31.58 8.57 -17.92
CA ALA A 1084 31.54 9.83 -17.18
C ALA A 1084 31.51 9.63 -15.66
N ARG A 1085 30.78 8.64 -15.14
CA ARG A 1085 30.73 8.36 -13.70
C ARG A 1085 32.08 7.87 -13.17
N PHE A 1086 32.73 6.96 -13.88
CA PHE A 1086 34.09 6.52 -13.52
C PHE A 1086 35.10 7.66 -13.55
N GLU A 1087 35.07 8.53 -14.57
CA GLU A 1087 35.96 9.70 -14.61
C GLU A 1087 35.65 10.69 -13.49
N GLY A 1088 34.37 10.96 -13.20
CA GLY A 1088 33.96 11.79 -12.07
C GLY A 1088 34.46 11.24 -10.72
N ALA A 1089 34.48 9.92 -10.53
CA ALA A 1089 35.05 9.30 -9.33
C ALA A 1089 36.57 9.52 -9.22
N ARG A 1090 37.30 9.55 -10.36
CA ARG A 1090 38.74 9.87 -10.40
C ARG A 1090 38.99 11.33 -10.10
N GLU A 1091 38.25 12.24 -10.74
CA GLU A 1091 38.39 13.69 -10.56
C GLU A 1091 38.11 14.12 -9.11
N LYS A 1092 37.13 13.48 -8.45
CA LYS A 1092 36.80 13.71 -7.03
C LYS A 1092 37.75 13.01 -6.04
N GLY A 1093 38.73 12.24 -6.53
CA GLY A 1093 39.66 11.49 -5.68
C GLY A 1093 39.03 10.31 -4.93
N LEU A 1094 37.82 9.89 -5.30
CA LEU A 1094 37.15 8.72 -4.73
C LEU A 1094 37.79 7.42 -5.23
N TRP A 1095 38.39 7.46 -6.41
CA TRP A 1095 39.04 6.31 -7.05
C TRP A 1095 40.41 6.68 -7.61
N HIS A 1096 41.42 5.89 -7.20
CA HIS A 1096 42.79 5.99 -7.71
C HIS A 1096 43.15 4.66 -8.39
N PRO A 1097 42.92 4.51 -9.71
CA PRO A 1097 43.13 3.24 -10.39
C PRO A 1097 44.58 2.79 -10.33
N ARG A 1098 44.79 1.48 -10.14
CA ARG A 1098 46.15 0.89 -10.16
C ARG A 1098 46.75 0.83 -11.56
N ARG A 1099 45.92 0.83 -12.61
CA ARG A 1099 46.36 0.75 -14.00
C ARG A 1099 46.45 2.14 -14.63
N ASN A 1100 47.47 2.35 -15.46
CA ASN A 1100 47.71 3.62 -16.14
C ASN A 1100 46.84 3.84 -17.39
N ASP A 1101 46.23 2.78 -17.93
CA ASP A 1101 45.44 2.79 -19.16
C ASP A 1101 43.96 3.15 -18.95
N VAL A 1102 43.47 3.13 -17.71
CA VAL A 1102 42.06 3.44 -17.39
C VAL A 1102 41.58 4.77 -18.00
N ALA A 1103 42.41 5.82 -17.99
CA ALA A 1103 42.01 7.11 -18.56
C ALA A 1103 41.79 7.03 -20.07
N ALA A 1104 42.61 6.24 -20.76
CA ALA A 1104 42.48 6.01 -22.19
C ALA A 1104 41.27 5.12 -22.50
N ASP A 1105 41.02 4.09 -21.68
CA ASP A 1105 39.87 3.19 -21.82
C ASP A 1105 38.54 3.95 -21.70
N LEU A 1106 38.42 4.84 -20.70
CA LEU A 1106 37.23 5.67 -20.49
C LEU A 1106 37.03 6.68 -21.62
N ALA A 1107 38.11 7.33 -22.09
CA ALA A 1107 38.05 8.24 -23.22
C ALA A 1107 37.66 7.52 -24.52
N LEU A 1108 38.15 6.30 -24.74
CA LEU A 1108 37.78 5.46 -25.89
C LEU A 1108 36.29 5.10 -25.84
N LEU A 1109 35.81 4.58 -24.71
CA LEU A 1109 34.39 4.23 -24.53
C LEU A 1109 33.47 5.43 -24.78
N SER A 1110 33.83 6.60 -24.25
CA SER A 1110 33.05 7.82 -24.47
C SER A 1110 33.10 8.30 -25.92
N GLY A 1111 34.23 8.13 -26.61
CA GLY A 1111 34.42 8.52 -28.01
C GLY A 1111 33.62 7.62 -28.95
N GLU A 1112 33.77 6.30 -28.81
CA GLU A 1112 33.06 5.30 -29.62
C GLU A 1112 31.54 5.37 -29.43
N ALA A 1113 31.06 5.76 -28.24
CA ALA A 1113 29.65 5.93 -27.97
C ALA A 1113 29.06 7.25 -28.51
N ALA A 1114 29.91 8.19 -28.94
CA ALA A 1114 29.49 9.45 -29.55
C ALA A 1114 29.42 9.38 -31.10
N GLU A 1115 30.14 8.42 -31.69
CA GLU A 1115 30.05 8.05 -33.11
C GLU A 1115 28.77 7.24 -33.40
#